data_AF-A0A953YAW3-F1
#
_entry.id   AF-A0A953YAW3-F1
#
_cell.length_a   1.000
_cell.length_b   1.000
_cell.length_c   1.000
_cell.angle_alpha   90.00
_cell.angle_beta   90.00
_cell.angle_gamma   90.00
#
_symmetry.space_group_name_H-M   'P 1'
#
loop_
_entity.id
_entity.type
_entity.pdbx_description
1 polymer ?
#
loop_
_entity_poly.entity_id
_entity_poly.type
_entity_poly.pdbx_seq_one_letter_code
_entity_poly.pdbx_strand_id
1 'polypeptide(L)'
;MQTGYDQIQMERAAERYRKARAAIAAVQQALKDGKTPLELDRHERVGKRLRRLGFRELAAELKPEEAMQPARAAIALADHDETARVGLERVLGQNNLTGVRYLSHGNRASRAVGRIRIRDASQRIVGYGTGFLVSPQLVLTNHHVLQTAIDAQNSQLEMDYEEGPLGAMRQSVLFPLEPSRFFVSDFNLDFALVAVGRTAGGTEPRSYGWHRLIGEEGKVLVGEPLNIIQHPNGGPKQIAFRDNRLLHLTDDPDLFLHYSTDTEPGSSGSPVFNDAWEVVALHHSGVPETDASGQIVRPIKWVANEGVRASRIVRHLRSLTLAPDRQRLIDEALTLHPRRLETDTPTASGSTGAATVGGQVAFTLPLQVSFGANGAKIDVGAPTVRVGPAPPETGTGTGTGVGTPPTPVPPTPVPPTPPEPPLPGVDTEYYDAAADREAARRYYADIDDTADPAGLYQQLSDLLRQSHERVFSYSEARLDHLYPVIDRYPDGLLRSVYSGEAFPAEMIIAQERALEALLDQRRTELLAIESTRSDEDIADELAEFEAALPFNCEHVVPQSWFDKKNPMRTDLHHLFTCESRCNSFRSNHPYTDFPDFGEAVRGDCGKIDGHNFEPGFNKGAVARATLYFLLRYPGFVNDTSNEFSADRIPILLDWHRQSPPADSPWELHRNATVATAQGNRNPLIDRPDWADTIAFARGLG
;
A
#
# COMPACT_ATOMS: atom_id res chain seq x y z
N MET A 1 -5.66 44.54 8.98
CA MET A 1 -6.51 44.13 7.83
C MET A 1 -7.14 42.76 8.04
N GLN A 2 -6.46 41.80 8.69
CA GLN A 2 -6.97 40.46 9.01
C GLN A 2 -8.33 40.45 9.76
N THR A 3 -8.51 41.36 10.72
CA THR A 3 -9.72 41.41 11.58
C THR A 3 -11.04 41.69 10.85
N GLY A 4 -11.01 42.40 9.71
CA GLY A 4 -12.23 42.69 8.93
C GLY A 4 -12.65 41.53 8.04
N TYR A 5 -11.69 40.78 7.50
CA TYR A 5 -11.96 39.60 6.67
C TYR A 5 -12.55 38.47 7.51
N ASP A 6 -11.88 38.13 8.62
CA ASP A 6 -12.30 37.03 9.49
C ASP A 6 -13.71 37.29 10.03
N GLN A 7 -14.02 38.56 10.32
CA GLN A 7 -15.35 38.98 10.70
C GLN A 7 -16.39 38.77 9.58
N ILE A 8 -16.08 39.16 8.33
CA ILE A 8 -17.01 38.96 7.20
C ILE A 8 -17.26 37.46 6.94
N GLN A 9 -16.22 36.63 6.94
CA GLN A 9 -16.41 35.19 6.73
C GLN A 9 -17.19 34.56 7.88
N MET A 10 -16.90 34.95 9.12
CA MET A 10 -17.63 34.48 10.30
C MET A 10 -19.11 34.89 10.27
N GLU A 11 -19.43 36.12 9.87
CA GLU A 11 -20.80 36.60 9.71
C GLU A 11 -21.54 35.84 8.58
N ARG A 12 -20.87 35.58 7.45
CA ARG A 12 -21.41 34.79 6.34
C ARG A 12 -21.67 33.34 6.73
N ALA A 13 -20.73 32.72 7.45
CA ALA A 13 -20.86 31.36 7.97
C ALA A 13 -22.02 31.27 8.96
N ALA A 14 -22.13 32.23 9.88
CA ALA A 14 -23.24 32.34 10.82
C ALA A 14 -24.59 32.48 10.10
N GLU A 15 -24.67 33.28 9.04
CA GLU A 15 -25.88 33.42 8.23
C GLU A 15 -26.27 32.12 7.53
N ARG A 16 -25.32 31.44 6.89
CA ARG A 16 -25.54 30.14 6.24
C ARG A 16 -26.00 29.09 7.24
N TYR A 17 -25.35 29.01 8.40
CA TYR A 17 -25.75 28.11 9.47
C TYR A 17 -27.14 28.43 10.02
N ARG A 18 -27.48 29.72 10.18
CA ARG A 18 -28.82 30.14 10.62
C ARG A 18 -29.91 29.64 9.67
N LYS A 19 -29.68 29.73 8.36
CA LYS A 19 -30.58 29.18 7.32
C LYS A 19 -30.68 27.65 7.41
N ALA A 20 -29.57 26.97 7.73
CA ALA A 20 -29.50 25.52 7.86
C ALA A 20 -29.91 24.97 9.24
N ARG A 21 -30.11 25.82 10.26
CA ARG A 21 -30.23 25.42 11.67
C ARG A 21 -31.32 24.38 11.92
N ALA A 22 -32.49 24.54 11.29
CA ALA A 22 -33.59 23.59 11.41
C ALA A 22 -33.24 22.22 10.78
N ALA A 23 -32.59 22.22 9.61
CA ALA A 23 -32.15 21.00 8.95
C ALA A 23 -31.07 20.28 9.76
N ILE A 24 -30.10 21.02 10.32
CA ILE A 24 -29.03 20.47 11.17
C ILE A 24 -29.62 19.86 12.45
N ALA A 25 -30.56 20.54 13.11
CA ALA A 25 -31.22 20.01 14.30
C ALA A 25 -32.01 18.72 13.99
N ALA A 26 -32.68 18.66 12.83
CA ALA A 26 -33.37 17.46 12.38
C ALA A 26 -32.41 16.29 12.11
N VAL A 27 -31.25 16.55 11.47
CA VAL A 27 -30.19 15.57 11.25
C VAL A 27 -29.64 15.04 12.57
N GLN A 28 -29.31 15.92 13.52
CA GLN A 28 -28.80 15.53 14.83
C GLN A 28 -29.81 14.70 15.63
N GLN A 29 -31.09 15.06 15.59
CA GLN A 29 -32.14 14.27 16.24
C GLN A 29 -32.30 12.90 15.56
N ALA A 30 -32.34 12.86 14.24
CA ALA A 30 -32.49 11.62 13.50
C ALA A 30 -31.29 10.66 13.69
N LEU A 31 -30.06 11.18 13.82
CA LEU A 31 -28.89 10.38 14.20
C LEU A 31 -29.05 9.77 15.60
N LYS A 32 -29.58 10.54 16.58
CA LYS A 32 -29.90 10.02 17.92
C LYS A 32 -30.99 8.96 17.90
N ASP A 33 -31.94 9.10 16.98
CA ASP A 33 -33.02 8.14 16.76
C ASP A 33 -32.55 6.90 15.95
N GLY A 34 -31.27 6.80 15.60
CA GLY A 34 -30.66 5.65 14.94
C GLY A 34 -30.76 5.65 13.40
N LYS A 35 -31.16 6.77 12.77
CA LYS A 35 -31.16 6.88 11.31
C LYS A 35 -29.72 6.88 10.77
N THR A 36 -29.57 6.25 9.61
CA THR A 36 -28.29 6.12 8.87
C THR A 36 -28.07 7.30 7.93
N PRO A 37 -26.82 7.65 7.56
CA PRO A 37 -26.54 8.74 6.61
C PRO A 37 -27.35 8.67 5.30
N LEU A 38 -27.60 7.47 4.80
CA LEU A 38 -28.45 7.22 3.63
C LEU A 38 -29.89 7.74 3.78
N GLU A 39 -30.49 7.60 4.96
CA GLU A 39 -31.85 8.07 5.23
C GLU A 39 -31.91 9.57 5.53
N LEU A 40 -30.76 10.16 5.89
CA LEU A 40 -30.65 11.57 6.24
C LEU A 40 -30.42 12.44 5.02
N ASP A 41 -29.84 11.88 3.97
CA ASP A 41 -29.44 12.62 2.79
C ASP A 41 -30.48 12.58 1.66
N ARG A 42 -30.40 13.54 0.74
CA ARG A 42 -31.26 13.64 -0.45
C ARG A 42 -30.93 12.49 -1.40
N HIS A 43 -31.98 11.93 -1.99
CA HIS A 43 -31.89 10.87 -3.01
C HIS A 43 -30.88 11.20 -4.13
N GLU A 44 -30.80 12.46 -4.58
CA GLU A 44 -29.82 12.87 -5.60
C GLU A 44 -28.36 12.67 -5.14
N ARG A 45 -28.05 13.01 -3.88
CA ARG A 45 -26.70 12.88 -3.30
C ARG A 45 -26.38 11.43 -2.98
N VAL A 46 -27.35 10.68 -2.48
CA VAL A 46 -27.25 9.21 -2.36
C VAL A 46 -26.99 8.56 -3.73
N GLY A 47 -27.71 8.98 -4.77
CA GLY A 47 -27.48 8.51 -6.13
C GLY A 47 -26.09 8.87 -6.66
N LYS A 48 -25.56 10.07 -6.34
CA LYS A 48 -24.17 10.44 -6.67
C LYS A 48 -23.17 9.54 -5.92
N ARG A 49 -23.39 9.25 -4.63
CA ARG A 49 -22.56 8.32 -3.84
C ARG A 49 -22.59 6.92 -4.43
N LEU A 50 -23.77 6.39 -4.75
CA LEU A 50 -23.91 5.06 -5.35
C LEU A 50 -23.25 4.98 -6.73
N ARG A 51 -23.42 5.98 -7.60
CA ARG A 51 -22.68 6.05 -8.87
C ARG A 51 -21.17 6.04 -8.68
N ARG A 52 -20.68 6.75 -7.66
CA ARG A 52 -19.24 6.78 -7.30
C ARG A 52 -18.75 5.42 -6.79
N LEU A 53 -19.58 4.70 -6.05
CA LEU A 53 -19.29 3.36 -5.52
C LEU A 53 -19.54 2.23 -6.54
N GLY A 54 -19.94 2.56 -7.78
CA GLY A 54 -20.16 1.57 -8.85
C GLY A 54 -21.61 1.09 -9.01
N PHE A 55 -22.52 1.46 -8.12
CA PHE A 55 -23.93 1.04 -8.13
C PHE A 55 -24.81 1.94 -9.04
N ARG A 56 -24.53 1.94 -10.35
CA ARG A 56 -25.17 2.85 -11.33
C ARG A 56 -26.66 2.56 -11.55
N GLU A 57 -27.03 1.29 -11.67
CA GLU A 57 -28.43 0.87 -11.86
C GLU A 57 -29.27 1.23 -10.64
N LEU A 58 -28.78 0.88 -9.44
CA LEU A 58 -29.41 1.26 -8.18
C LEU A 58 -29.53 2.78 -8.00
N ALA A 59 -28.55 3.54 -8.47
CA ALA A 59 -28.60 5.00 -8.48
C ALA A 59 -29.60 5.58 -9.50
N ALA A 60 -29.91 4.85 -10.58
CA ALA A 60 -30.90 5.24 -11.59
C ALA A 60 -32.33 4.87 -11.16
N GLU A 61 -32.49 3.78 -10.42
CA GLU A 61 -33.77 3.28 -9.90
C GLU A 61 -34.20 3.94 -8.58
N LEU A 62 -33.35 4.79 -8.01
CA LEU A 62 -33.55 5.39 -6.69
C LEU A 62 -34.76 6.35 -6.66
N LYS A 63 -35.93 5.80 -6.33
CA LYS A 63 -37.15 6.57 -6.04
C LYS A 63 -37.12 7.10 -4.60
N PRO A 64 -37.75 8.26 -4.31
CA PRO A 64 -37.66 8.93 -3.00
C PRO A 64 -38.05 8.09 -1.78
N GLU A 65 -38.86 7.04 -1.91
CA GLU A 65 -39.44 6.33 -0.76
C GLU A 65 -39.17 4.81 -0.69
N GLU A 66 -38.66 4.15 -1.75
CA GLU A 66 -38.63 2.66 -1.82
C GLU A 66 -37.23 2.04 -2.01
N ALA A 67 -36.20 2.79 -2.43
CA ALA A 67 -34.88 2.25 -2.79
C ALA A 67 -33.80 2.29 -1.67
N MET A 68 -34.19 2.63 -0.44
CA MET A 68 -33.25 2.90 0.66
C MET A 68 -32.54 1.64 1.19
N GLN A 69 -33.21 0.48 1.14
CA GLN A 69 -32.70 -0.79 1.67
C GLN A 69 -31.60 -1.42 0.80
N PRO A 70 -31.73 -1.48 -0.55
CA PRO A 70 -30.62 -1.89 -1.41
C PRO A 70 -29.47 -0.87 -1.41
N ALA A 71 -29.74 0.44 -1.30
CA ALA A 71 -28.70 1.47 -1.13
C ALA A 71 -27.88 1.25 0.15
N ARG A 72 -28.53 0.84 1.25
CA ARG A 72 -27.89 0.46 2.51
C ARG A 72 -26.95 -0.72 2.37
N ALA A 73 -27.41 -1.79 1.71
CA ALA A 73 -26.58 -2.96 1.48
C ALA A 73 -25.37 -2.63 0.59
N ALA A 74 -25.57 -1.83 -0.46
CA ALA A 74 -24.54 -1.40 -1.39
C ALA A 74 -23.43 -0.56 -0.75
N ILE A 75 -23.79 0.44 0.07
CA ILE A 75 -22.81 1.26 0.79
C ILE A 75 -22.11 0.45 1.90
N ALA A 76 -22.85 -0.38 2.64
CA ALA A 76 -22.25 -1.26 3.65
C ALA A 76 -21.23 -2.23 3.02
N LEU A 77 -21.49 -2.73 1.82
CA LEU A 77 -20.55 -3.55 1.05
C LEU A 77 -19.27 -2.79 0.67
N ALA A 78 -19.43 -1.54 0.26
CA ALA A 78 -18.33 -0.69 -0.19
C ALA A 78 -17.46 -0.14 0.97
N ASP A 79 -18.05 0.04 2.15
CA ASP A 79 -17.38 0.59 3.33
C ASP A 79 -16.77 -0.49 4.25
N HIS A 80 -16.78 -1.79 3.90
CA HIS A 80 -16.51 -2.87 4.85
C HIS A 80 -15.19 -2.76 5.65
N ASP A 81 -15.36 -2.39 6.92
CA ASP A 81 -14.85 -3.15 8.06
C ASP A 81 -15.81 -4.34 8.30
N GLU A 82 -15.29 -5.57 8.28
CA GLU A 82 -16.08 -6.81 8.26
C GLU A 82 -16.40 -7.36 9.67
N THR A 83 -16.59 -6.48 10.66
CA THR A 83 -16.93 -6.91 12.03
C THR A 83 -18.36 -6.56 12.40
N ALA A 84 -19.33 -7.09 11.67
CA ALA A 84 -20.72 -7.07 12.14
C ALA A 84 -21.56 -8.23 11.62
N ARG A 85 -21.24 -9.44 12.07
CA ARG A 85 -22.22 -10.45 12.54
C ARG A 85 -21.50 -11.72 12.98
N VAL A 86 -21.46 -11.96 14.31
CA VAL A 86 -21.98 -13.17 15.01
C VAL A 86 -21.84 -12.93 16.52
N GLY A 87 -22.93 -13.11 17.28
CA GLY A 87 -22.87 -13.33 18.74
C GLY A 87 -23.52 -12.25 19.61
N LEU A 88 -23.79 -12.61 20.87
CA LEU A 88 -24.44 -11.84 21.96
C LEU A 88 -23.70 -10.54 22.39
N GLU A 89 -23.01 -9.86 21.46
CA GLU A 89 -22.30 -8.61 21.70
C GLU A 89 -23.10 -7.43 21.15
N ARG A 90 -23.20 -6.35 21.94
CA ARG A 90 -24.08 -5.21 21.66
C ARG A 90 -23.30 -4.03 21.09
N VAL A 91 -23.52 -3.72 19.81
CA VAL A 91 -23.22 -2.37 19.28
C VAL A 91 -24.15 -1.38 20.00
N LEU A 92 -23.58 -0.39 20.69
CA LEU A 92 -24.35 0.66 21.38
C LEU A 92 -24.48 1.88 20.46
N GLY A 93 -25.66 2.08 19.86
CA GLY A 93 -25.89 3.19 18.93
C GLY A 93 -25.37 2.89 17.52
N GLN A 94 -24.49 3.73 16.98
CA GLN A 94 -23.90 3.54 15.64
C GLN A 94 -22.62 2.67 15.71
N ASN A 95 -22.39 1.84 14.68
CA ASN A 95 -21.16 1.05 14.57
C ASN A 95 -19.97 2.00 14.29
N ASN A 96 -18.94 1.94 15.14
CA ASN A 96 -17.69 2.70 14.99
C ASN A 96 -16.46 1.78 14.85
N LEU A 97 -16.67 0.49 14.55
CA LEU A 97 -15.58 -0.42 14.24
C LEU A 97 -14.93 0.03 12.92
N THR A 98 -13.62 0.19 12.94
CA THR A 98 -12.82 0.45 11.74
C THR A 98 -11.57 -0.43 11.77
N GLY A 99 -11.18 -0.93 10.60
CA GLY A 99 -10.01 -1.80 10.49
C GLY A 99 -8.73 -1.07 10.89
N VAL A 100 -7.77 -1.79 11.47
CA VAL A 100 -6.50 -1.21 11.97
C VAL A 100 -5.74 -0.41 10.90
N ARG A 101 -5.90 -0.78 9.62
CA ARG A 101 -5.31 -0.07 8.46
C ARG A 101 -5.73 1.40 8.36
N TYR A 102 -6.88 1.77 8.91
CA TYR A 102 -7.37 3.15 8.98
C TYR A 102 -6.31 4.09 9.58
N LEU A 103 -5.63 3.66 10.65
CA LEU A 103 -4.59 4.43 11.32
C LEU A 103 -3.34 4.60 10.44
N SER A 104 -2.92 3.54 9.75
CA SER A 104 -1.77 3.60 8.83
C SER A 104 -2.04 4.53 7.65
N HIS A 105 -3.26 4.51 7.10
CA HIS A 105 -3.67 5.43 6.04
C HIS A 105 -3.75 6.88 6.54
N GLY A 106 -4.27 7.10 7.75
CA GLY A 106 -4.27 8.41 8.39
C GLY A 106 -2.88 8.98 8.62
N ASN A 107 -1.94 8.15 9.09
CA ASN A 107 -0.54 8.55 9.25
C ASN A 107 0.13 8.86 7.91
N ARG A 108 -0.20 8.16 6.82
CA ARG A 108 0.27 8.52 5.49
C ARG A 108 -0.33 9.85 5.02
N ALA A 109 -1.62 10.06 5.26
CA ALA A 109 -2.31 11.28 4.90
C ALA A 109 -1.77 12.51 5.65
N SER A 110 -1.36 12.35 6.92
CA SER A 110 -0.84 13.45 7.75
C SER A 110 0.48 14.02 7.26
N ARG A 111 1.32 13.20 6.60
CA ARG A 111 2.64 13.62 6.08
C ARG A 111 2.55 14.77 5.10
N ALA A 112 1.51 14.82 4.28
CA ALA A 112 1.32 15.87 3.29
C ALA A 112 0.76 17.18 3.88
N VAL A 113 0.43 17.22 5.18
CA VAL A 113 -0.12 18.37 5.88
C VAL A 113 1.00 19.08 6.64
N GLY A 114 1.05 20.41 6.60
CA GLY A 114 2.04 21.21 7.31
C GLY A 114 1.49 22.53 7.85
N ARG A 115 2.29 23.19 8.70
CA ARG A 115 1.95 24.50 9.27
C ARG A 115 2.40 25.60 8.31
N ILE A 116 1.52 26.53 7.97
CA ILE A 116 1.90 27.75 7.27
C ILE A 116 2.37 28.78 8.30
N ARG A 117 3.63 29.21 8.20
CA ARG A 117 4.20 30.29 9.00
C ARG A 117 4.02 31.60 8.25
N ILE A 118 3.02 32.39 8.66
CA ILE A 118 2.68 33.65 8.01
C ILE A 118 3.67 34.72 8.47
N ARG A 119 4.36 35.36 7.53
CA ARG A 119 5.34 36.40 7.86
C ARG A 119 5.06 37.72 7.17
N ASP A 120 5.31 38.81 7.88
CA ASP A 120 5.29 40.16 7.30
C ASP A 120 6.51 40.42 6.40
N ALA A 121 6.53 41.57 5.73
CA ALA A 121 7.65 41.99 4.89
C ALA A 121 8.98 42.11 5.65
N SER A 122 8.93 42.25 6.97
CA SER A 122 10.09 42.27 7.87
C SER A 122 10.49 40.88 8.37
N GLN A 123 9.95 39.81 7.78
CA GLN A 123 10.19 38.40 8.12
C GLN A 123 9.75 38.02 9.55
N ARG A 124 8.93 38.83 10.22
CA ARG A 124 8.38 38.50 11.54
C ARG A 124 7.16 37.62 11.37
N ILE A 125 7.02 36.61 12.23
CA ILE A 125 5.83 35.77 12.24
C ILE A 125 4.67 36.59 12.79
N VAL A 126 3.62 36.71 11.99
CA VAL A 126 2.39 37.45 12.32
C VAL A 126 1.19 36.54 12.53
N GLY A 127 1.31 35.26 12.16
CA GLY A 127 0.26 34.28 12.36
C GLY A 127 0.66 32.89 11.88
N TYR A 128 -0.27 31.94 12.09
CA TYR A 128 -0.14 30.57 11.64
C TYR A 128 -1.43 30.12 10.97
N GLY A 129 -1.31 29.19 10.03
CA GLY A 129 -2.40 28.43 9.46
C GLY A 129 -1.97 27.00 9.19
N THR A 130 -2.84 26.22 8.59
CA THR A 130 -2.54 24.89 8.07
C THR A 130 -2.58 24.91 6.55
N GLY A 131 -1.74 24.10 5.91
CA GLY A 131 -1.79 23.86 4.47
C GLY A 131 -1.42 22.42 4.17
N PHE A 132 -1.75 21.94 2.97
CA PHE A 132 -1.42 20.58 2.57
C PHE A 132 -1.07 20.49 1.09
N LEU A 133 -0.16 19.57 0.77
CA LEU A 133 0.26 19.34 -0.61
C LEU A 133 -0.88 18.66 -1.39
N VAL A 134 -1.20 19.23 -2.56
CA VAL A 134 -2.21 18.69 -3.49
C VAL A 134 -1.62 18.16 -4.79
N SER A 135 -0.33 18.45 -5.01
CA SER A 135 0.51 17.87 -6.05
C SER A 135 1.94 17.75 -5.52
N PRO A 136 2.91 17.21 -6.30
CA PRO A 136 4.32 17.17 -5.91
C PRO A 136 4.93 18.53 -5.52
N GLN A 137 4.28 19.64 -5.86
CA GLN A 137 4.85 20.98 -5.76
C GLN A 137 3.83 22.10 -5.47
N LEU A 138 2.55 21.79 -5.27
CA LEU A 138 1.53 22.78 -4.91
C LEU A 138 0.98 22.51 -3.51
N VAL A 139 0.86 23.57 -2.71
CA VAL A 139 0.19 23.55 -1.40
C VAL A 139 -1.11 24.35 -1.47
N LEU A 140 -2.18 23.77 -0.91
CA LEU A 140 -3.49 24.39 -0.74
C LEU A 140 -3.65 24.85 0.72
N THR A 141 -4.17 26.06 0.91
CA THR A 141 -4.56 26.65 2.20
C THR A 141 -5.70 27.65 1.98
N ASN A 142 -6.13 28.41 2.99
CA ASN A 142 -7.14 29.44 2.81
C ASN A 142 -6.60 30.74 2.20
N HIS A 143 -7.48 31.49 1.53
CA HIS A 143 -7.19 32.84 1.06
C HIS A 143 -6.81 33.75 2.22
N HIS A 144 -7.46 33.64 3.38
CA HIS A 144 -7.13 34.50 4.52
C HIS A 144 -5.83 34.15 5.24
N VAL A 145 -5.31 32.94 5.00
CA VAL A 145 -3.96 32.55 5.42
C VAL A 145 -2.93 33.17 4.48
N LEU A 146 -3.16 33.10 3.16
CA LEU A 146 -2.30 33.68 2.12
C LEU A 146 -3.12 34.54 1.13
N GLN A 147 -3.31 35.82 1.46
CA GLN A 147 -4.22 36.70 0.71
C GLN A 147 -3.63 37.08 -0.65
N THR A 148 -2.34 37.38 -0.68
CA THR A 148 -1.63 37.85 -1.86
C THR A 148 -0.38 37.02 -2.15
N ALA A 149 0.11 37.14 -3.39
CA ALA A 149 1.41 36.60 -3.77
C ALA A 149 2.54 37.14 -2.88
N ILE A 150 2.44 38.36 -2.34
CA ILE A 150 3.46 38.92 -1.45
C ILE A 150 3.43 38.20 -0.09
N ASP A 151 2.25 37.94 0.45
CA ASP A 151 2.09 37.20 1.71
C ASP A 151 2.66 35.79 1.57
N ALA A 152 2.35 35.12 0.46
CA ALA A 152 2.91 33.83 0.12
C ALA A 152 4.43 33.88 0.02
N GLN A 153 5.00 34.85 -0.71
CA GLN A 153 6.45 34.97 -0.91
C GLN A 153 7.22 35.14 0.40
N ASN A 154 6.62 35.83 1.37
CA ASN A 154 7.22 36.03 2.69
C ASN A 154 7.04 34.82 3.60
N SER A 155 6.02 33.99 3.37
CA SER A 155 5.62 32.88 4.24
C SER A 155 6.35 31.57 3.90
N GLN A 156 6.21 30.57 4.78
CA GLN A 156 6.81 29.25 4.62
C GLN A 156 5.83 28.14 4.97
N LEU A 157 5.98 26.99 4.30
CA LEU A 157 5.36 25.74 4.70
C LEU A 157 6.33 24.97 5.60
N GLU A 158 5.87 24.59 6.79
CA GLU A 158 6.63 23.85 7.77
C GLU A 158 6.06 22.43 7.92
N MET A 159 6.84 21.45 7.45
CA MET A 159 6.53 20.03 7.54
C MET A 159 7.16 19.43 8.81
N ASP A 160 6.67 18.27 9.25
CA ASP A 160 7.15 17.55 10.45
C ASP A 160 7.11 18.34 11.76
N TYR A 161 6.34 19.43 11.85
CA TYR A 161 6.06 20.08 13.14
C TYR A 161 5.02 19.28 13.93
N GLU A 162 5.45 18.15 14.49
CA GLU A 162 4.61 17.20 15.21
C GLU A 162 5.40 16.44 16.28
N GLU A 163 4.68 15.81 17.21
CA GLU A 163 5.28 14.91 18.19
C GLU A 163 5.64 13.58 17.53
N GLY A 164 6.88 13.13 17.71
CA GLY A 164 7.39 11.85 17.27
C GLY A 164 7.13 10.73 18.28
N PRO A 165 7.67 9.52 18.02
CA PRO A 165 7.58 8.41 18.97
C PRO A 165 8.11 8.84 20.35
N LEU A 166 7.41 8.47 21.42
CA LEU A 166 7.73 8.83 22.82
C LEU A 166 7.48 10.31 23.20
N GLY A 167 6.80 11.10 22.35
CA GLY A 167 6.37 12.47 22.66
C GLY A 167 7.44 13.55 22.43
N ALA A 168 8.60 13.19 21.89
CA ALA A 168 9.62 14.17 21.51
C ALA A 168 9.25 14.86 20.19
N MET A 169 9.37 16.18 20.11
CA MET A 169 9.13 16.92 18.87
C MET A 169 10.06 16.46 17.74
N ARG A 170 9.51 16.23 16.55
CA ARG A 170 10.29 15.99 15.34
C ARG A 170 11.00 17.25 14.86
N GLN A 171 12.08 17.07 14.09
CA GLN A 171 12.76 18.16 13.43
C GLN A 171 11.92 18.66 12.25
N SER A 172 11.46 19.91 12.35
CA SER A 172 10.63 20.51 11.30
C SER A 172 11.46 20.91 10.07
N VAL A 173 10.81 20.82 8.91
CA VAL A 173 11.42 21.14 7.61
C VAL A 173 10.70 22.34 6.99
N LEU A 174 11.44 23.41 6.69
CA LEU A 174 10.90 24.67 6.19
C LEU A 174 11.07 24.79 4.68
N PHE A 175 9.96 24.82 3.98
CA PHE A 175 9.89 25.04 2.54
C PHE A 175 9.51 26.49 2.21
N PRO A 176 10.24 27.17 1.32
CA PRO A 176 9.82 28.47 0.79
C PRO A 176 8.61 28.30 -0.12
N LEU A 177 7.71 29.28 -0.10
CA LEU A 177 6.63 29.38 -1.08
C LEU A 177 7.10 30.24 -2.27
N GLU A 178 6.72 29.83 -3.48
CA GLU A 178 7.21 30.40 -4.74
C GLU A 178 6.05 30.90 -5.62
N PRO A 179 5.36 31.98 -5.20
CA PRO A 179 4.20 32.51 -5.91
C PRO A 179 4.52 33.06 -7.31
N SER A 180 5.79 33.33 -7.60
CA SER A 180 6.28 33.67 -8.95
C SER A 180 6.12 32.51 -9.94
N ARG A 181 6.33 31.26 -9.47
CA ARG A 181 6.08 30.04 -10.27
C ARG A 181 4.59 29.82 -10.43
N PHE A 182 3.85 29.83 -9.31
CA PHE A 182 2.41 29.65 -9.33
C PHE A 182 1.74 30.22 -8.08
N PHE A 183 0.72 31.05 -8.27
CA PHE A 183 -0.18 31.51 -7.22
C PHE A 183 -1.57 31.77 -7.80
N VAL A 184 -2.58 31.18 -7.19
CA VAL A 184 -4.00 31.43 -7.45
C VAL A 184 -4.69 31.51 -6.10
N SER A 185 -5.52 32.53 -5.88
CA SER A 185 -6.38 32.61 -4.70
C SER A 185 -7.76 33.13 -5.08
N ASP A 186 -8.78 32.72 -4.31
CA ASP A 186 -10.15 33.18 -4.48
C ASP A 186 -10.74 33.58 -3.12
N PHE A 187 -11.25 34.80 -3.06
CA PHE A 187 -11.85 35.39 -1.85
C PHE A 187 -13.19 34.74 -1.46
N ASN A 188 -13.98 34.31 -2.44
CA ASN A 188 -15.33 33.80 -2.19
C ASN A 188 -15.32 32.34 -1.75
N LEU A 189 -14.44 31.53 -2.32
CA LEU A 189 -14.17 30.16 -1.95
C LEU A 189 -13.06 30.03 -0.89
N ASP A 190 -12.53 31.16 -0.41
CA ASP A 190 -11.54 31.26 0.66
C ASP A 190 -10.37 30.25 0.52
N PHE A 191 -9.80 30.13 -0.68
CA PHE A 191 -8.65 29.25 -0.91
C PHE A 191 -7.48 30.00 -1.55
N ALA A 192 -6.27 29.51 -1.29
CA ALA A 192 -5.03 29.90 -1.95
C ALA A 192 -4.22 28.65 -2.29
N LEU A 193 -3.77 28.58 -3.55
CA LEU A 193 -2.96 27.52 -4.11
C LEU A 193 -1.63 28.13 -4.58
N VAL A 194 -0.52 27.65 -4.03
CA VAL A 194 0.81 28.24 -4.28
C VAL A 194 1.86 27.15 -4.53
N ALA A 195 2.81 27.44 -5.41
CA ALA A 195 3.97 26.57 -5.61
C ALA A 195 4.89 26.55 -4.39
N VAL A 196 5.49 25.40 -4.15
CA VAL A 196 6.45 25.17 -3.06
C VAL A 196 7.83 24.91 -3.67
N GLY A 197 8.82 25.65 -3.18
CA GLY A 197 10.22 25.50 -3.57
C GLY A 197 10.92 24.38 -2.83
N ARG A 198 12.21 24.19 -3.12
CA ARG A 198 13.07 23.27 -2.36
C ARG A 198 13.56 23.93 -1.08
N THR A 199 13.90 23.14 -0.08
CA THR A 199 14.60 23.66 1.11
C THR A 199 16.02 24.11 0.76
N ALA A 200 16.66 24.89 1.63
CA ALA A 200 18.08 25.23 1.47
C ALA A 200 19.00 24.00 1.43
N GLY A 201 18.59 22.89 2.07
CA GLY A 201 19.28 21.60 2.04
C GLY A 201 18.92 20.73 0.82
N GLY A 202 18.13 21.23 -0.12
CA GLY A 202 17.78 20.53 -1.36
C GLY A 202 16.60 19.56 -1.26
N THR A 203 15.97 19.41 -0.10
CA THR A 203 14.76 18.58 0.08
C THR A 203 13.62 19.09 -0.81
N GLU A 204 12.93 18.18 -1.48
CA GLU A 204 11.80 18.49 -2.37
C GLU A 204 10.46 18.25 -1.66
N PRO A 205 9.42 19.08 -1.89
CA PRO A 205 8.11 18.89 -1.26
C PRO A 205 7.50 17.52 -1.56
N ARG A 206 7.74 16.97 -2.76
CA ARG A 206 7.22 15.67 -3.21
C ARG A 206 7.59 14.48 -2.31
N SER A 207 8.62 14.58 -1.47
CA SER A 207 9.00 13.52 -0.52
C SER A 207 7.98 13.31 0.60
N TYR A 208 7.03 14.24 0.77
CA TYR A 208 5.96 14.18 1.77
C TYR A 208 4.66 13.56 1.22
N GLY A 209 4.59 13.25 -0.07
CA GLY A 209 3.35 12.85 -0.72
C GLY A 209 2.39 14.03 -0.93
N TRP A 210 1.19 13.77 -1.44
CA TRP A 210 0.17 14.80 -1.67
C TRP A 210 -1.24 14.20 -1.71
N HIS A 211 -2.26 15.06 -1.65
CA HIS A 211 -3.68 14.71 -1.74
C HIS A 211 -4.31 15.27 -3.01
N ARG A 212 -4.56 14.40 -3.99
CA ARG A 212 -5.20 14.80 -5.24
C ARG A 212 -6.58 15.42 -4.98
N LEU A 213 -6.88 16.53 -5.65
CA LEU A 213 -8.18 17.18 -5.55
C LEU A 213 -9.20 16.51 -6.47
N ILE A 214 -10.13 15.76 -5.88
CA ILE A 214 -11.18 15.03 -6.58
C ILE A 214 -12.40 15.95 -6.78
N GLY A 215 -12.75 16.20 -8.04
CA GLY A 215 -13.84 17.11 -8.43
C GLY A 215 -15.23 16.48 -8.35
N GLU A 216 -15.29 15.16 -8.39
CA GLU A 216 -16.51 14.37 -8.35
C GLU A 216 -17.21 14.51 -7.00
N GLU A 217 -18.54 14.58 -7.05
CA GLU A 217 -19.40 14.62 -5.86
C GLU A 217 -19.74 13.20 -5.36
N GLY A 218 -20.44 13.10 -4.23
CA GLY A 218 -20.73 11.81 -3.59
C GLY A 218 -19.58 11.23 -2.77
N LYS A 219 -18.60 12.05 -2.39
CA LYS A 219 -17.50 11.65 -1.49
C LYS A 219 -17.92 11.47 -0.03
N VAL A 220 -19.00 12.14 0.37
CA VAL A 220 -19.53 12.11 1.74
C VAL A 220 -21.05 12.36 1.72
N LEU A 221 -21.76 11.73 2.65
CA LEU A 221 -23.19 11.94 2.96
C LEU A 221 -23.38 12.57 4.34
N VAL A 222 -24.48 13.29 4.52
CA VAL A 222 -24.85 13.90 5.81
C VAL A 222 -24.95 12.82 6.90
N GLY A 223 -24.24 13.04 8.02
CA GLY A 223 -24.15 12.13 9.15
C GLY A 223 -22.89 11.26 9.18
N GLU A 224 -22.15 11.17 8.07
CA GLU A 224 -20.88 10.43 8.01
C GLU A 224 -19.76 11.14 8.80
N PRO A 225 -18.79 10.37 9.33
CA PRO A 225 -17.60 10.92 9.97
C PRO A 225 -16.69 11.64 8.95
N LEU A 226 -15.98 12.64 9.45
CA LEU A 226 -15.05 13.50 8.75
C LEU A 226 -13.78 13.67 9.58
N ASN A 227 -12.60 13.53 8.99
CA ASN A 227 -11.35 13.56 9.75
C ASN A 227 -10.57 14.83 9.42
N ILE A 228 -10.09 15.54 10.42
CA ILE A 228 -9.29 16.76 10.23
C ILE A 228 -7.88 16.56 10.75
N ILE A 229 -6.90 16.90 9.92
CA ILE A 229 -5.48 16.97 10.30
C ILE A 229 -5.08 18.45 10.27
N GLN A 230 -4.54 18.96 11.36
CA GLN A 230 -4.45 20.40 11.61
C GLN A 230 -3.30 20.80 12.53
N HIS A 231 -3.03 22.10 12.60
CA HIS A 231 -2.14 22.73 13.57
C HIS A 231 -2.92 23.68 14.51
N PRO A 232 -3.65 23.16 15.51
CA PRO A 232 -4.45 23.96 16.44
C PRO A 232 -3.57 24.92 17.25
N ASN A 233 -4.01 26.17 17.40
CA ASN A 233 -3.23 27.29 17.94
C ASN A 233 -1.89 27.54 17.23
N GLY A 234 -1.73 27.03 16.00
CA GLY A 234 -0.44 26.95 15.33
C GLY A 234 0.54 26.00 16.02
N GLY A 235 0.08 25.11 16.91
CA GLY A 235 0.88 24.13 17.64
C GLY A 235 1.26 22.90 16.80
N PRO A 236 1.85 21.87 17.45
CA PRO A 236 2.19 20.61 16.79
C PRO A 236 0.99 20.01 16.07
N LYS A 237 1.25 19.23 15.01
CA LYS A 237 0.19 18.60 14.21
C LYS A 237 -0.66 17.68 15.07
N GLN A 238 -1.96 17.80 14.92
CA GLN A 238 -2.95 16.99 15.63
C GLN A 238 -4.05 16.53 14.67
N ILE A 239 -4.75 15.47 15.06
CA ILE A 239 -5.87 14.91 14.30
C ILE A 239 -7.14 14.90 15.16
N ALA A 240 -8.25 15.37 14.58
CA ALA A 240 -9.58 15.25 15.13
C ALA A 240 -10.37 14.18 14.34
N PHE A 241 -10.56 13.01 14.94
CA PHE A 241 -11.29 11.87 14.36
C PHE A 241 -12.41 11.33 15.29
N ARG A 242 -12.69 12.05 16.38
CA ARG A 242 -13.80 11.78 17.31
C ARG A 242 -14.73 12.99 17.31
N ASP A 243 -16.03 12.75 17.49
CA ASP A 243 -17.09 13.78 17.47
C ASP A 243 -17.09 14.66 16.20
N ASN A 244 -16.89 14.00 15.06
CA ASN A 244 -16.36 14.60 13.85
C ASN A 244 -17.31 14.44 12.63
N ARG A 245 -18.59 14.78 12.73
CA ARG A 245 -19.61 14.39 11.72
C ARG A 245 -20.02 15.51 10.77
N LEU A 246 -20.32 15.15 9.52
CA LEU A 246 -21.00 16.04 8.59
C LEU A 246 -22.45 16.32 9.05
N LEU A 247 -22.78 17.58 9.28
CA LEU A 247 -24.10 18.00 9.75
C LEU A 247 -25.01 18.48 8.60
N HIS A 248 -24.43 19.17 7.62
CA HIS A 248 -25.20 19.74 6.51
C HIS A 248 -24.30 20.09 5.33
N LEU A 249 -24.82 19.93 4.12
CA LEU A 249 -24.27 20.49 2.88
C LEU A 249 -25.16 21.68 2.50
N THR A 250 -24.59 22.87 2.32
CA THR A 250 -25.41 24.05 2.00
C THR A 250 -26.19 23.83 0.70
N ASP A 251 -27.36 24.43 0.60
CA ASP A 251 -28.13 24.41 -0.65
C ASP A 251 -27.63 25.50 -1.62
N ASP A 252 -27.90 25.26 -2.91
CA ASP A 252 -27.52 26.03 -4.10
C ASP A 252 -27.07 27.50 -3.88
N PRO A 253 -25.82 27.86 -4.25
CA PRO A 253 -24.76 26.94 -4.59
C PRO A 253 -24.27 26.25 -3.31
N ASP A 254 -24.23 24.93 -3.36
CA ASP A 254 -23.73 24.02 -2.33
C ASP A 254 -22.20 24.12 -2.18
N LEU A 255 -21.72 25.32 -1.88
CA LEU A 255 -20.31 25.69 -1.80
C LEU A 255 -19.65 25.20 -0.51
N PHE A 256 -20.43 25.12 0.56
CA PHE A 256 -19.92 24.90 1.91
C PHE A 256 -20.54 23.65 2.54
N LEU A 257 -19.85 23.13 3.54
CA LEU A 257 -20.34 22.07 4.40
C LEU A 257 -20.20 22.48 5.87
N HIS A 258 -21.18 22.12 6.69
CA HIS A 258 -21.15 22.29 8.14
C HIS A 258 -20.93 20.95 8.81
N TYR A 259 -20.04 20.91 9.79
CA TYR A 259 -19.68 19.68 10.49
C TYR A 259 -19.34 19.95 11.95
N SER A 260 -19.49 18.95 12.81
CA SER A 260 -18.93 18.99 14.16
C SER A 260 -17.52 18.44 14.11
N THR A 261 -16.57 19.10 14.76
CA THR A 261 -15.26 18.56 15.14
C THR A 261 -14.54 19.62 15.98
N ASP A 262 -13.49 19.25 16.69
CA ASP A 262 -12.69 20.21 17.46
C ASP A 262 -11.68 20.93 16.55
N THR A 263 -11.66 22.26 16.63
CA THR A 263 -10.75 23.14 15.88
C THR A 263 -10.39 24.35 16.74
N GLU A 264 -9.17 24.84 16.61
CA GLU A 264 -8.71 26.08 17.26
C GLU A 264 -8.08 27.03 16.24
N PRO A 265 -7.83 28.32 16.57
CA PRO A 265 -7.12 29.24 15.67
C PRO A 265 -5.86 28.62 15.06
N GLY A 266 -5.60 28.78 13.77
CA GLY A 266 -4.47 28.10 13.09
C GLY A 266 -4.85 26.78 12.40
N SER A 267 -6.03 26.24 12.67
CA SER A 267 -6.61 25.12 11.92
C SER A 267 -7.05 25.53 10.50
N SER A 268 -7.28 26.82 10.26
CA SER A 268 -7.63 27.35 8.94
C SER A 268 -6.70 26.84 7.85
N GLY A 269 -7.28 26.23 6.82
CA GLY A 269 -6.57 25.67 5.68
C GLY A 269 -6.31 24.17 5.79
N SER A 270 -6.78 23.53 6.86
CA SER A 270 -6.72 22.09 7.03
C SER A 270 -7.57 21.32 6.02
N PRO A 271 -7.07 20.17 5.54
CA PRO A 271 -7.90 19.24 4.79
C PRO A 271 -8.93 18.57 5.71
N VAL A 272 -10.16 18.50 5.22
CA VAL A 272 -11.24 17.70 5.80
C VAL A 272 -11.37 16.44 4.96
N PHE A 273 -11.20 15.27 5.57
CA PHE A 273 -11.20 13.96 4.92
C PHE A 273 -12.48 13.18 5.20
N ASN A 274 -12.88 12.27 4.30
CA ASN A 274 -13.76 11.15 4.65
C ASN A 274 -12.92 9.97 5.21
N ASP A 275 -13.56 8.84 5.53
CA ASP A 275 -12.86 7.66 6.07
C ASP A 275 -11.96 6.94 5.05
N ALA A 276 -12.13 7.23 3.76
CA ALA A 276 -11.23 6.81 2.69
C ALA A 276 -10.00 7.72 2.54
N TRP A 277 -9.82 8.71 3.44
CA TRP A 277 -8.76 9.73 3.40
C TRP A 277 -8.77 10.58 2.12
N GLU A 278 -9.94 10.75 1.49
CA GLU A 278 -10.13 11.66 0.37
C GLU A 278 -10.52 13.06 0.88
N VAL A 279 -9.90 14.11 0.32
CA VAL A 279 -10.24 15.49 0.69
C VAL A 279 -11.66 15.83 0.23
N VAL A 280 -12.56 16.05 1.18
CA VAL A 280 -13.95 16.47 0.93
C VAL A 280 -14.10 17.99 0.97
N ALA A 281 -13.34 18.66 1.83
CA ALA A 281 -13.38 20.12 1.98
C ALA A 281 -12.06 20.70 2.52
N LEU A 282 -11.95 22.02 2.43
CA LEU A 282 -10.93 22.86 3.05
C LEU A 282 -11.57 23.57 4.24
N HIS A 283 -11.10 23.31 5.47
CA HIS A 283 -11.59 24.00 6.66
C HIS A 283 -11.25 25.48 6.58
N HIS A 284 -12.20 26.37 6.88
CA HIS A 284 -11.95 27.81 6.77
C HIS A 284 -12.56 28.68 7.89
N SER A 285 -13.57 28.20 8.61
CA SER A 285 -14.15 28.98 9.71
C SER A 285 -14.86 28.12 10.74
N GLY A 286 -14.81 28.56 12.00
CA GLY A 286 -15.78 28.17 13.02
C GLY A 286 -17.08 28.96 12.85
N VAL A 287 -18.21 28.35 13.21
CA VAL A 287 -19.52 28.98 13.15
C VAL A 287 -19.94 29.45 14.54
N PRO A 288 -20.13 30.76 14.76
CA PRO A 288 -20.58 31.27 16.06
C PRO A 288 -22.10 31.13 16.23
N GLU A 289 -22.54 30.98 17.48
CA GLU A 289 -23.95 31.04 17.84
C GLU A 289 -24.52 32.44 17.59
N THR A 290 -25.71 32.50 16.98
CA THR A 290 -26.46 33.76 16.83
C THR A 290 -27.76 33.74 17.63
N ASP A 291 -28.16 34.90 18.12
CA ASP A 291 -29.47 35.12 18.72
C ASP A 291 -30.60 35.13 17.68
N ALA A 292 -31.84 35.37 18.14
CA ALA A 292 -33.03 35.41 17.29
C ALA A 292 -33.00 36.56 16.27
N SER A 293 -32.23 37.62 16.50
CA SER A 293 -32.03 38.74 15.58
C SER A 293 -30.90 38.49 14.57
N GLY A 294 -30.19 37.37 14.71
CA GLY A 294 -29.06 36.99 13.86
C GLY A 294 -27.72 37.61 14.29
N GLN A 295 -27.67 38.27 15.45
CA GLN A 295 -26.43 38.81 16.01
C GLN A 295 -25.63 37.71 16.72
N ILE A 296 -24.31 37.78 16.64
CA ILE A 296 -23.39 36.84 17.30
C ILE A 296 -23.49 37.02 18.83
N VAL A 297 -23.74 35.92 19.53
CA VAL A 297 -23.79 35.86 21.00
C VAL A 297 -22.38 36.08 21.56
N ARG A 298 -22.27 36.88 22.63
CA ARG A 298 -20.99 37.13 23.34
C ARG A 298 -21.07 36.64 24.80
N PRO A 299 -20.03 35.97 25.33
CA PRO A 299 -18.81 35.51 24.65
C PRO A 299 -19.10 34.52 23.51
N ILE A 300 -18.23 34.48 22.50
CA ILE A 300 -18.46 33.66 21.30
C ILE A 300 -18.55 32.20 21.71
N LYS A 301 -19.67 31.57 21.34
CA LYS A 301 -19.90 30.13 21.48
C LYS A 301 -19.92 29.51 20.10
N TRP A 302 -19.05 28.53 19.86
CA TRP A 302 -18.97 27.82 18.60
C TRP A 302 -20.03 26.72 18.54
N VAL A 303 -20.76 26.63 17.43
CA VAL A 303 -21.86 25.66 17.25
C VAL A 303 -21.58 24.62 16.17
N ALA A 304 -20.67 24.91 15.25
CA ALA A 304 -20.20 24.01 14.19
C ALA A 304 -18.92 24.56 13.58
N ASN A 305 -18.34 23.80 12.65
CA ASN A 305 -17.32 24.25 11.72
C ASN A 305 -17.86 24.31 10.30
N GLU A 306 -17.26 25.16 9.48
CA GLU A 306 -17.56 25.30 8.06
C GLU A 306 -16.30 25.04 7.22
N GLY A 307 -16.50 24.37 6.08
CA GLY A 307 -15.45 24.06 5.12
C GLY A 307 -15.93 24.25 3.69
N VAL A 308 -15.03 24.69 2.81
CA VAL A 308 -15.31 24.88 1.39
C VAL A 308 -15.12 23.56 0.66
N ARG A 309 -16.11 23.13 -0.12
CA ARG A 309 -16.08 21.82 -0.77
C ARG A 309 -14.98 21.74 -1.81
N ALA A 310 -14.20 20.66 -1.75
CA ALA A 310 -13.11 20.41 -2.69
C ALA A 310 -13.62 20.34 -4.15
N SER A 311 -14.83 19.83 -4.40
CA SER A 311 -15.42 19.79 -5.75
C SER A 311 -15.64 21.19 -6.33
N ARG A 312 -15.87 22.21 -5.49
CA ARG A 312 -16.10 23.59 -5.90
C ARG A 312 -14.78 24.32 -6.17
N ILE A 313 -13.75 24.03 -5.37
CA ILE A 313 -12.37 24.45 -5.67
C ILE A 313 -11.90 23.87 -7.01
N VAL A 314 -12.10 22.57 -7.24
CA VAL A 314 -11.74 21.92 -8.53
C VAL A 314 -12.49 22.56 -9.70
N ARG A 315 -13.80 22.82 -9.56
CA ARG A 315 -14.59 23.49 -10.60
C ARG A 315 -14.05 24.89 -10.91
N HIS A 316 -13.69 25.66 -9.90
CA HIS A 316 -13.08 26.97 -10.07
C HIS A 316 -11.73 26.85 -10.80
N LEU A 317 -10.84 25.97 -10.34
CA LEU A 317 -9.53 25.76 -10.97
C LEU A 317 -9.65 25.36 -12.45
N ARG A 318 -10.59 24.47 -12.81
CA ARG A 318 -10.87 24.08 -14.20
C ARG A 318 -11.43 25.21 -15.06
N SER A 319 -12.01 26.25 -14.45
CA SER A 319 -12.54 27.41 -15.18
C SER A 319 -11.49 28.47 -15.50
N LEU A 320 -10.30 28.39 -14.87
CA LEU A 320 -9.22 29.33 -15.11
C LEU A 320 -8.61 29.11 -16.49
N THR A 321 -8.32 30.21 -17.19
CA THR A 321 -7.52 30.18 -18.41
C THR A 321 -6.10 30.59 -18.06
N LEU A 322 -5.17 29.63 -18.09
CA LEU A 322 -3.77 29.82 -17.71
C LEU A 322 -2.82 29.53 -18.86
N ALA A 323 -1.61 30.09 -18.78
CA ALA A 323 -0.52 29.70 -19.68
C ALA A 323 -0.22 28.19 -19.52
N PRO A 324 0.23 27.48 -20.58
CA PRO A 324 0.40 26.02 -20.56
C PRO A 324 1.22 25.49 -19.38
N ASP A 325 2.27 26.20 -18.99
CA ASP A 325 3.15 25.81 -17.89
C ASP A 325 2.44 25.83 -16.54
N ARG A 326 1.55 26.80 -16.34
CA ARG A 326 0.73 26.94 -15.14
C ARG A 326 -0.46 25.99 -15.16
N GLN A 327 -1.02 25.73 -16.33
CA GLN A 327 -2.08 24.74 -16.50
C GLN A 327 -1.60 23.34 -16.10
N ARG A 328 -0.38 22.95 -16.52
CA ARG A 328 0.24 21.68 -16.11
C ARG A 328 0.29 21.49 -14.59
N LEU A 329 0.56 22.55 -13.83
CA LEU A 329 0.60 22.50 -12.37
C LEU A 329 -0.79 22.24 -11.76
N ILE A 330 -1.85 22.82 -12.34
CA ILE A 330 -3.23 22.49 -11.95
C ILE A 330 -3.54 21.05 -12.33
N ASP A 331 -3.21 20.63 -13.55
CA ASP A 331 -3.50 19.30 -14.04
C ASP A 331 -2.85 18.24 -13.14
N GLU A 332 -1.60 18.43 -12.71
CA GLU A 332 -0.95 17.59 -11.71
C GLU A 332 -1.76 17.47 -10.41
N ALA A 333 -2.32 18.57 -9.88
CA ALA A 333 -3.13 18.53 -8.67
C ALA A 333 -4.48 17.82 -8.85
N LEU A 334 -4.97 17.70 -10.09
CA LEU A 334 -6.26 17.12 -10.44
C LEU A 334 -6.18 15.68 -10.95
N THR A 335 -5.09 15.29 -11.61
CA THR A 335 -4.96 14.01 -12.31
C THR A 335 -3.90 13.11 -11.69
N LEU A 336 -2.80 13.67 -11.18
CA LEU A 336 -1.66 12.87 -10.72
C LEU A 336 -1.98 12.17 -9.40
N HIS A 337 -1.92 10.84 -9.44
CA HIS A 337 -2.16 10.00 -8.27
C HIS A 337 -1.04 10.16 -7.24
N PRO A 338 -1.35 10.27 -5.93
CA PRO A 338 -0.36 10.36 -4.87
C PRO A 338 0.66 9.22 -4.96
N ARG A 339 1.97 9.53 -4.92
CA ARG A 339 3.03 8.51 -4.86
C ARG A 339 2.81 7.63 -3.62
N ARG A 340 2.76 6.30 -3.78
CA ARG A 340 3.04 5.38 -2.66
C ARG A 340 4.52 5.59 -2.32
N LEU A 341 4.80 6.36 -1.28
CA LEU A 341 6.15 6.40 -0.71
C LEU A 341 6.45 5.01 -0.16
N GLU A 342 7.53 4.42 -0.66
CA GLU A 342 8.20 3.27 -0.08
C GLU A 342 8.34 3.48 1.44
N THR A 343 8.11 2.41 2.18
CA THR A 343 8.19 2.33 3.64
C THR A 343 9.40 3.09 4.20
N ASP A 344 9.15 4.03 5.12
CA ASP A 344 10.18 4.72 5.90
C ASP A 344 11.14 3.69 6.52
N THR A 345 12.31 3.50 5.91
CA THR A 345 13.48 3.01 6.64
C THR A 345 14.08 4.24 7.32
N PRO A 346 14.34 4.24 8.64
CA PRO A 346 14.92 5.39 9.30
C PRO A 346 16.32 5.66 8.72
N THR A 347 16.46 6.69 7.88
CA THR A 347 17.76 7.25 7.55
C THR A 347 18.31 7.96 8.78
N ALA A 348 19.15 7.26 9.53
CA ALA A 348 20.01 7.87 10.54
C ALA A 348 21.09 8.70 9.81
N SER A 349 20.83 10.00 9.61
CA SER A 349 21.90 10.96 9.34
C SER A 349 22.54 11.37 10.67
N GLY A 350 23.63 10.70 11.03
CA GLY A 350 24.48 11.08 12.13
C GLY A 350 25.94 10.83 11.76
N SER A 351 26.65 11.87 11.35
CA SER A 351 28.10 11.82 11.24
C SER A 351 28.71 11.62 12.63
N THR A 352 29.40 10.51 12.86
CA THR A 352 30.55 10.43 13.77
C THR A 352 31.35 9.17 13.44
N GLY A 353 32.67 9.27 13.58
CA GLY A 353 33.65 8.36 13.03
C GLY A 353 33.57 6.91 13.50
N ALA A 354 34.28 6.08 12.72
CA ALA A 354 34.45 4.65 12.88
C ALA A 354 34.93 4.22 14.28
N ALA A 355 34.35 3.13 14.79
CA ALA A 355 35.04 2.05 15.48
C ALA A 355 34.11 0.82 15.58
N THR A 356 34.49 -0.27 14.91
CA THR A 356 33.84 -1.59 14.99
C THR A 356 34.51 -2.41 16.09
N VAL A 357 33.76 -2.98 17.05
CA VAL A 357 34.09 -4.26 17.71
C VAL A 357 32.82 -4.96 18.25
N GLY A 358 32.51 -6.17 17.73
CA GLY A 358 32.09 -7.32 18.56
C GLY A 358 30.60 -7.69 18.65
N GLY A 359 30.27 -8.93 18.27
CA GLY A 359 28.93 -9.56 18.25
C GLY A 359 28.20 -9.77 19.59
N GLN A 360 26.90 -10.07 19.44
CA GLN A 360 25.73 -10.16 20.34
C GLN A 360 25.85 -10.81 21.75
N VAL A 361 24.97 -10.40 22.70
CA VAL A 361 23.99 -11.23 23.51
C VAL A 361 23.07 -10.28 24.32
N ALA A 362 21.76 -10.56 24.43
CA ALA A 362 20.82 -9.84 25.31
C ALA A 362 20.71 -10.48 26.71
N PHE A 363 20.76 -9.67 27.77
CA PHE A 363 20.59 -10.09 29.18
C PHE A 363 19.37 -9.43 29.81
N THR A 364 18.61 -10.16 30.63
CA THR A 364 17.59 -9.57 31.52
C THR A 364 18.13 -9.56 32.95
N LEU A 365 18.28 -8.37 33.55
CA LEU A 365 18.69 -8.20 34.95
C LEU A 365 17.46 -7.92 35.82
N PRO A 366 17.15 -8.75 36.84
CA PRO A 366 16.13 -8.38 37.81
C PRO A 366 16.69 -7.32 38.76
N LEU A 367 16.18 -6.09 38.67
CA LEU A 367 16.49 -5.01 39.60
C LEU A 367 15.60 -5.13 40.84
N GLN A 368 16.20 -5.32 42.02
CA GLN A 368 15.49 -5.23 43.29
C GLN A 368 15.83 -3.90 43.96
N VAL A 369 14.88 -2.97 43.96
CA VAL A 369 15.03 -1.66 44.62
C VAL A 369 14.42 -1.75 46.01
N SER A 370 15.24 -1.59 47.04
CA SER A 370 14.79 -1.56 48.43
C SER A 370 14.91 -0.15 48.99
N PHE A 371 13.85 0.37 49.59
CA PHE A 371 13.83 1.70 50.21
C PHE A 371 13.94 1.56 51.73
N GLY A 372 15.03 2.10 52.30
CA GLY A 372 15.20 2.28 53.73
C GLY A 372 15.26 3.76 54.10
N ALA A 373 15.06 4.08 55.37
CA ALA A 373 14.97 5.46 55.88
C ALA A 373 16.21 6.35 55.62
N ASN A 374 17.32 5.79 55.11
CA ASN A 374 18.55 6.50 54.79
C ASN A 374 18.90 6.49 53.28
N GLY A 375 17.93 6.23 52.39
CA GLY A 375 18.09 6.27 50.93
C GLY A 375 17.96 4.92 50.23
N ALA A 376 17.73 4.95 48.92
CA ALA A 376 17.56 3.77 48.08
C ALA A 376 18.90 3.07 47.83
N LYS A 377 18.96 1.75 48.04
CA LYS A 377 20.05 0.90 47.55
C LYS A 377 19.54 0.07 46.38
N ILE A 378 20.36 0.00 45.33
CA ILE A 378 20.15 -0.84 44.14
C ILE A 378 21.20 -1.94 44.20
N ASP A 379 20.76 -3.18 44.36
CA ASP A 379 21.62 -4.36 44.22
C ASP A 379 21.32 -5.03 42.87
N VAL A 380 22.36 -5.27 42.08
CA VAL A 380 22.28 -5.90 40.76
C VAL A 380 22.67 -7.37 40.91
N GLY A 381 21.68 -8.27 40.78
CA GLY A 381 21.92 -9.73 40.80
C GLY A 381 22.48 -10.26 39.47
N ALA A 382 23.21 -11.38 39.54
CA ALA A 382 23.80 -12.03 38.37
C ALA A 382 22.74 -12.57 37.36
N PRO A 383 23.02 -12.54 36.04
CA PRO A 383 22.06 -12.95 35.01
C PRO A 383 21.76 -14.45 35.07
N THR A 384 20.47 -14.82 34.97
CA THR A 384 20.03 -16.23 34.82
C THR A 384 19.02 -16.38 33.68
N VAL A 385 19.16 -17.45 32.90
CA VAL A 385 18.23 -17.87 31.84
C VAL A 385 17.31 -18.94 32.41
N ARG A 386 15.98 -18.83 32.25
CA ARG A 386 15.02 -19.87 32.66
C ARG A 386 14.05 -20.23 31.54
N VAL A 387 13.95 -21.52 31.25
CA VAL A 387 12.85 -22.19 30.53
C VAL A 387 11.95 -22.82 31.59
N GLY A 388 10.63 -22.57 31.55
CA GLY A 388 9.67 -23.07 32.54
C GLY A 388 9.06 -24.43 32.15
N PRO A 389 8.81 -25.36 33.10
CA PRO A 389 8.11 -26.62 32.84
C PRO A 389 6.58 -26.52 33.03
N ALA A 390 5.86 -27.49 32.45
CA ALA A 390 4.41 -27.67 32.55
C ALA A 390 3.90 -27.87 34.00
N PRO A 391 2.65 -27.51 34.33
CA PRO A 391 2.11 -27.68 35.68
C PRO A 391 1.63 -29.13 35.93
N PRO A 392 1.69 -29.61 37.19
CA PRO A 392 1.28 -30.96 37.55
C PRO A 392 -0.22 -31.07 37.88
N GLU A 393 -0.78 -32.27 37.66
CA GLU A 393 -2.06 -32.72 38.22
C GLU A 393 -1.90 -33.16 39.70
N THR A 394 -2.85 -32.80 40.56
CA THR A 394 -3.57 -33.64 41.56
C THR A 394 -4.30 -32.77 42.60
N GLY A 395 -5.56 -33.11 42.89
CA GLY A 395 -6.51 -32.30 43.69
C GLY A 395 -6.73 -32.74 45.14
N THR A 396 -7.71 -32.09 45.82
CA THR A 396 -8.78 -32.67 46.68
C THR A 396 -9.56 -31.60 47.49
N GLY A 397 -10.90 -31.71 47.50
CA GLY A 397 -11.87 -31.26 48.54
C GLY A 397 -12.36 -29.80 48.52
N THR A 398 -13.62 -29.41 48.77
CA THR A 398 -14.91 -30.06 49.13
C THR A 398 -16.05 -28.99 49.09
N GLY A 399 -17.24 -29.34 48.54
CA GLY A 399 -18.62 -28.83 48.86
C GLY A 399 -18.98 -27.33 48.57
N THR A 400 -20.18 -26.90 48.15
CA THR A 400 -21.54 -27.48 48.02
C THR A 400 -22.47 -26.58 47.14
N GLY A 401 -23.28 -27.19 46.25
CA GLY A 401 -24.65 -26.80 45.76
C GLY A 401 -24.86 -25.46 45.02
N VAL A 402 -25.73 -25.28 44.00
CA VAL A 402 -26.97 -25.95 43.54
C VAL A 402 -27.30 -25.46 42.09
N GLY A 403 -27.87 -26.33 41.23
CA GLY A 403 -28.94 -25.96 40.27
C GLY A 403 -28.63 -25.82 38.77
N THR A 404 -29.08 -26.79 37.96
CA THR A 404 -29.04 -26.92 36.49
C THR A 404 -29.94 -25.95 35.69
N PRO A 405 -29.51 -25.55 34.46
CA PRO A 405 -30.40 -25.32 33.31
C PRO A 405 -30.01 -26.15 32.04
N PRO A 406 -30.86 -26.18 30.98
CA PRO A 406 -30.96 -27.29 30.04
C PRO A 406 -29.98 -27.26 28.84
N THR A 407 -29.97 -28.39 28.16
CA THR A 407 -29.12 -28.90 27.06
C THR A 407 -28.98 -27.96 25.85
N PRO A 408 -27.77 -27.85 25.24
CA PRO A 408 -27.58 -27.19 23.96
C PRO A 408 -28.04 -28.08 22.78
N VAL A 409 -28.69 -27.44 21.81
CA VAL A 409 -29.02 -28.02 20.50
C VAL A 409 -27.72 -28.22 19.70
N PRO A 410 -27.52 -29.37 19.01
CA PRO A 410 -26.31 -29.61 18.25
C PRO A 410 -26.24 -28.70 17.00
N PRO A 411 -25.05 -28.25 16.60
CA PRO A 411 -24.87 -27.48 15.38
C PRO A 411 -25.22 -28.34 14.16
N THR A 412 -25.86 -27.70 13.18
CA THR A 412 -26.14 -28.25 11.85
C THR A 412 -24.85 -28.74 11.18
N PRO A 413 -24.86 -29.90 10.50
CA PRO A 413 -23.66 -30.43 9.86
C PRO A 413 -23.26 -29.56 8.67
N VAL A 414 -22.01 -29.11 8.67
CA VAL A 414 -21.30 -28.66 7.47
C VAL A 414 -21.30 -29.84 6.47
N PRO A 415 -21.61 -29.64 5.19
CA PRO A 415 -21.46 -30.72 4.20
C PRO A 415 -20.00 -31.22 4.25
N PRO A 416 -19.78 -32.55 4.25
CA PRO A 416 -18.43 -33.08 4.33
C PRO A 416 -17.60 -32.52 3.19
N THR A 417 -16.47 -31.92 3.55
CA THR A 417 -15.37 -31.65 2.63
C THR A 417 -15.13 -32.93 1.82
N PRO A 418 -14.99 -32.86 0.48
CA PRO A 418 -14.54 -34.01 -0.27
C PRO A 418 -13.26 -34.53 0.39
N PRO A 419 -13.06 -35.86 0.49
CA PRO A 419 -11.84 -36.39 1.07
C PRO A 419 -10.66 -35.76 0.34
N GLU A 420 -9.79 -35.15 1.13
CA GLU A 420 -8.52 -34.58 0.71
C GLU A 420 -7.80 -35.65 -0.14
N PRO A 421 -7.33 -35.32 -1.36
CA PRO A 421 -6.47 -36.25 -2.08
C PRO A 421 -5.28 -36.57 -1.16
N PRO A 422 -4.89 -37.85 -1.03
CA PRO A 422 -3.78 -38.22 -0.16
C PRO A 422 -2.54 -37.43 -0.57
N LEU A 423 -1.80 -36.93 0.44
CA LEU A 423 -0.47 -36.37 0.25
C LEU A 423 0.35 -37.30 -0.66
N PRO A 424 0.89 -36.83 -1.80
CA PRO A 424 1.94 -37.57 -2.46
C PRO A 424 3.14 -37.63 -1.51
N GLY A 425 3.50 -38.84 -1.07
CA GLY A 425 4.84 -39.12 -0.55
C GLY A 425 4.98 -39.45 0.94
N VAL A 426 4.33 -40.51 1.42
CA VAL A 426 4.98 -41.40 2.43
C VAL A 426 5.26 -42.80 1.84
N ASP A 427 4.81 -43.10 0.60
CA ASP A 427 5.07 -44.37 -0.09
C ASP A 427 5.33 -44.23 -1.62
N THR A 428 5.81 -43.08 -2.10
CA THR A 428 6.26 -42.90 -3.51
C THR A 428 7.64 -42.26 -3.55
N GLU A 429 8.50 -42.74 -4.45
CA GLU A 429 9.84 -42.19 -4.68
C GLU A 429 9.71 -40.75 -5.20
N TYR A 430 10.23 -39.77 -4.44
CA TYR A 430 10.14 -38.32 -4.76
C TYR A 430 10.63 -38.00 -6.18
N TYR A 431 11.61 -38.75 -6.69
CA TYR A 431 12.23 -38.53 -7.99
C TYR A 431 12.81 -39.85 -8.54
N ASP A 432 12.34 -40.28 -9.73
CA ASP A 432 12.87 -41.45 -10.43
C ASP A 432 14.03 -41.04 -11.36
N ALA A 433 15.25 -41.15 -10.82
CA ALA A 433 16.46 -40.77 -11.53
C ALA A 433 16.76 -41.65 -12.76
N ALA A 434 16.26 -42.88 -12.82
CA ALA A 434 16.52 -43.78 -13.95
C ALA A 434 15.61 -43.44 -15.13
N ALA A 435 14.32 -43.24 -14.87
CA ALA A 435 13.36 -42.78 -15.86
C ALA A 435 13.75 -41.41 -16.41
N ASP A 436 14.18 -40.48 -15.55
CA ASP A 436 14.54 -39.12 -15.97
C ASP A 436 15.78 -39.11 -16.88
N ARG A 437 16.83 -39.86 -16.54
CA ARG A 437 18.02 -39.99 -17.41
C ARG A 437 17.68 -40.54 -18.80
N GLU A 438 16.79 -41.52 -18.87
CA GLU A 438 16.37 -42.08 -20.15
C GLU A 438 15.46 -41.12 -20.93
N ALA A 439 14.62 -40.35 -20.24
CA ALA A 439 13.82 -39.29 -20.86
C ALA A 439 14.72 -38.19 -21.45
N ALA A 440 15.72 -37.72 -20.68
CA ALA A 440 16.72 -36.77 -21.15
C ALA A 440 17.49 -37.31 -22.37
N ARG A 441 17.96 -38.58 -22.32
CA ARG A 441 18.65 -39.22 -23.46
C ARG A 441 17.82 -39.21 -24.74
N ARG A 442 16.51 -39.46 -24.64
CA ARG A 442 15.59 -39.40 -25.79
C ARG A 442 15.37 -37.97 -26.27
N TYR A 443 15.17 -37.05 -25.35
CA TYR A 443 14.89 -35.65 -25.65
C TYR A 443 16.02 -34.97 -26.42
N TYR A 444 17.29 -35.31 -26.12
CA TYR A 444 18.46 -34.77 -26.81
C TYR A 444 19.06 -35.71 -27.88
N ALA A 445 18.33 -36.75 -28.33
CA ALA A 445 18.89 -37.77 -29.22
C ALA A 445 19.43 -37.24 -30.55
N ASP A 446 18.86 -36.13 -31.03
CA ASP A 446 19.22 -35.50 -32.32
C ASP A 446 20.20 -34.32 -32.16
N ILE A 447 20.68 -34.03 -30.95
CA ILE A 447 21.65 -32.96 -30.71
C ILE A 447 23.07 -33.49 -30.99
N ASP A 448 23.77 -32.85 -31.92
CA ASP A 448 25.20 -33.03 -32.13
C ASP A 448 25.98 -32.13 -31.15
N ASP A 449 26.45 -32.74 -30.06
CA ASP A 449 27.25 -32.07 -29.03
C ASP A 449 28.73 -31.88 -29.40
N THR A 450 29.13 -32.29 -30.61
CA THR A 450 30.44 -31.99 -31.18
C THR A 450 30.45 -30.78 -32.09
N ALA A 451 29.28 -30.19 -32.35
CA ALA A 451 29.15 -28.95 -33.11
C ALA A 451 29.93 -27.80 -32.45
N ASP A 452 30.29 -26.80 -33.26
CA ASP A 452 30.89 -25.59 -32.71
C ASP A 452 29.91 -24.86 -31.77
N PRO A 453 30.38 -23.96 -30.88
CA PRO A 453 29.50 -23.35 -29.88
C PRO A 453 28.30 -22.60 -30.43
N ALA A 454 28.44 -22.07 -31.64
CA ALA A 454 27.38 -21.46 -32.42
C ALA A 454 26.33 -22.47 -32.89
N GLY A 455 26.77 -23.61 -33.45
CA GLY A 455 25.92 -24.69 -33.90
C GLY A 455 25.18 -25.36 -32.75
N LEU A 456 25.86 -25.62 -31.62
CA LEU A 456 25.21 -26.18 -30.44
C LEU A 456 24.16 -25.22 -29.85
N TYR A 457 24.45 -23.92 -29.78
CA TYR A 457 23.47 -22.89 -29.42
C TYR A 457 22.22 -22.96 -30.31
N GLN A 458 22.41 -23.01 -31.63
CA GLN A 458 21.30 -23.04 -32.58
C GLN A 458 20.44 -24.29 -32.44
N GLN A 459 21.07 -25.48 -32.37
CA GLN A 459 20.37 -26.76 -32.20
C GLN A 459 19.53 -26.78 -30.92
N LEU A 460 20.10 -26.33 -29.79
CA LEU A 460 19.38 -26.29 -28.51
C LEU A 460 18.27 -25.25 -28.53
N SER A 461 18.50 -24.06 -29.08
CA SER A 461 17.46 -23.02 -29.21
C SER A 461 16.27 -23.52 -30.03
N ASP A 462 16.54 -24.23 -31.14
CA ASP A 462 15.51 -24.80 -31.99
C ASP A 462 14.76 -25.94 -31.31
N LEU A 463 15.46 -26.86 -30.65
CA LEU A 463 14.84 -27.93 -29.87
C LEU A 463 13.92 -27.36 -28.79
N LEU A 464 14.42 -26.42 -27.96
CA LEU A 464 13.67 -25.79 -26.88
C LEU A 464 12.43 -25.03 -27.38
N ARG A 465 12.51 -24.43 -28.58
CA ARG A 465 11.36 -23.76 -29.22
C ARG A 465 10.33 -24.77 -29.71
N GLN A 466 10.77 -25.90 -30.27
CA GLN A 466 9.90 -26.93 -30.85
C GLN A 466 9.21 -27.79 -29.80
N SER A 467 9.88 -28.08 -28.69
CA SER A 467 9.40 -28.99 -27.64
C SER A 467 8.59 -28.31 -26.53
N HIS A 468 8.47 -26.98 -26.52
CA HIS A 468 7.58 -26.29 -25.59
C HIS A 468 6.14 -26.42 -26.13
N GLU A 469 5.48 -27.51 -25.76
CA GLU A 469 4.18 -27.93 -26.29
C GLU A 469 3.00 -27.21 -25.63
N ARG A 470 3.11 -26.87 -24.34
CA ARG A 470 2.00 -26.30 -23.57
C ARG A 470 2.37 -24.98 -22.94
N VAL A 471 1.62 -23.93 -23.29
CA VAL A 471 1.71 -22.60 -22.67
C VAL A 471 0.54 -22.44 -21.71
N PHE A 472 0.83 -22.19 -20.45
CA PHE A 472 -0.18 -22.05 -19.40
C PHE A 472 -0.67 -20.61 -19.25
N SER A 473 -1.83 -20.46 -18.60
CA SER A 473 -2.17 -19.18 -17.97
C SER A 473 -1.25 -18.88 -16.78
N TYR A 474 -1.15 -17.62 -16.35
CA TYR A 474 -0.29 -17.23 -15.22
C TYR A 474 -0.74 -17.82 -13.87
N SER A 475 -2.05 -18.02 -13.71
CA SER A 475 -2.65 -18.73 -12.57
C SER A 475 -2.27 -20.21 -12.60
N GLU A 476 -2.58 -20.89 -13.71
CA GLU A 476 -2.34 -22.32 -13.90
C GLU A 476 -0.86 -22.70 -13.72
N ALA A 477 0.06 -21.92 -14.31
CA ALA A 477 1.49 -22.12 -14.13
C ALA A 477 1.90 -22.16 -12.64
N ARG A 478 1.33 -21.29 -11.81
CA ARG A 478 1.68 -21.20 -10.39
C ARG A 478 0.92 -22.22 -9.53
N LEU A 479 -0.39 -22.26 -9.67
CA LEU A 479 -1.32 -22.91 -8.76
C LEU A 479 -1.63 -24.37 -9.07
N ASP A 480 -1.38 -24.79 -10.31
CA ASP A 480 -1.61 -26.17 -10.74
C ASP A 480 -0.29 -26.91 -11.02
N HIS A 481 0.81 -26.17 -11.24
CA HIS A 481 2.10 -26.75 -11.61
C HIS A 481 3.24 -26.38 -10.63
N LEU A 482 3.56 -25.09 -10.47
CA LEU A 482 4.73 -24.63 -9.73
C LEU A 482 4.70 -25.05 -8.25
N TYR A 483 3.78 -24.47 -7.47
CA TYR A 483 3.72 -24.70 -6.02
C TYR A 483 3.24 -26.10 -5.64
N PRO A 484 2.31 -26.75 -6.36
CA PRO A 484 1.83 -28.06 -5.97
C PRO A 484 2.86 -29.17 -6.16
N VAL A 485 3.75 -29.10 -7.15
CA VAL A 485 4.63 -30.23 -7.50
C VAL A 485 6.05 -29.80 -7.85
N ILE A 486 6.20 -28.85 -8.78
CA ILE A 486 7.48 -28.57 -9.44
C ILE A 486 8.51 -28.00 -8.45
N ASP A 487 8.11 -27.02 -7.63
CA ASP A 487 9.02 -26.29 -6.76
C ASP A 487 9.13 -26.90 -5.35
N ARG A 488 8.44 -28.03 -5.10
CA ARG A 488 8.49 -28.73 -3.81
C ARG A 488 9.80 -29.48 -3.62
N TYR A 489 10.42 -29.24 -2.47
CA TYR A 489 11.62 -29.96 -2.02
C TYR A 489 11.29 -31.38 -1.52
N PRO A 490 12.30 -32.25 -1.30
CA PRO A 490 12.08 -33.61 -0.80
C PRO A 490 11.35 -33.70 0.54
N ASP A 491 11.38 -32.64 1.35
CA ASP A 491 10.65 -32.52 2.62
C ASP A 491 9.18 -32.06 2.43
N GLY A 492 8.75 -31.87 1.19
CA GLY A 492 7.39 -31.44 0.82
C GLY A 492 7.14 -29.94 0.95
N LEU A 493 8.13 -29.16 1.42
CA LEU A 493 8.04 -27.71 1.58
C LEU A 493 8.49 -26.99 0.31
N LEU A 494 8.03 -25.75 0.17
CA LEU A 494 8.59 -24.79 -0.78
C LEU A 494 9.73 -24.04 -0.12
N ARG A 495 10.71 -23.59 -0.89
CA ARG A 495 11.78 -22.72 -0.37
C ARG A 495 11.96 -21.52 -1.26
N SER A 496 12.19 -20.36 -0.64
CA SER A 496 12.56 -19.16 -1.37
C SER A 496 13.83 -19.38 -2.18
N VAL A 497 13.81 -19.01 -3.46
CA VAL A 497 15.00 -19.10 -4.32
C VAL A 497 16.14 -18.18 -3.84
N TYR A 498 15.84 -17.12 -3.08
CA TYR A 498 16.85 -16.15 -2.66
C TYR A 498 17.26 -16.26 -1.19
N SER A 499 16.33 -16.55 -0.27
CA SER A 499 16.63 -16.68 1.17
C SER A 499 16.78 -18.12 1.66
N GLY A 500 16.23 -19.09 0.91
CA GLY A 500 16.10 -20.48 1.37
C GLY A 500 15.06 -20.71 2.48
N GLU A 501 14.31 -19.67 2.88
CA GLU A 501 13.23 -19.77 3.88
C GLU A 501 12.15 -20.76 3.39
N ALA A 502 11.67 -21.62 4.29
CA ALA A 502 10.81 -22.74 3.95
C ALA A 502 9.34 -22.48 4.31
N PHE A 503 8.41 -22.84 3.42
CA PHE A 503 6.98 -22.59 3.55
C PHE A 503 6.14 -23.83 3.23
N PRO A 504 5.02 -24.05 3.94
CA PRO A 504 4.04 -25.05 3.54
C PRO A 504 3.37 -24.63 2.22
N ALA A 505 3.44 -25.48 1.20
CA ALA A 505 2.86 -25.19 -0.11
C ALA A 505 1.35 -24.92 -0.06
N GLU A 506 0.62 -25.66 0.78
CA GLU A 506 -0.84 -25.49 0.93
C GLU A 506 -1.23 -24.10 1.41
N MET A 507 -0.40 -23.48 2.25
CA MET A 507 -0.63 -22.12 2.73
C MET A 507 -0.54 -21.12 1.58
N ILE A 508 0.46 -21.26 0.70
CA ILE A 508 0.67 -20.35 -0.44
C ILE A 508 -0.45 -20.54 -1.47
N ILE A 509 -0.78 -21.79 -1.81
CA ILE A 509 -1.86 -22.11 -2.77
C ILE A 509 -3.20 -21.58 -2.27
N ALA A 510 -3.53 -21.77 -0.98
CA ALA A 510 -4.79 -21.29 -0.41
C ALA A 510 -4.89 -19.76 -0.43
N GLN A 511 -3.80 -19.05 -0.12
CA GLN A 511 -3.76 -17.58 -0.14
C GLN A 511 -3.92 -17.02 -1.56
N GLU A 512 -3.21 -17.59 -2.53
CA GLU A 512 -3.31 -17.14 -3.92
C GLU A 512 -4.67 -17.45 -4.55
N ARG A 513 -5.25 -18.64 -4.31
CA ARG A 513 -6.61 -18.98 -4.78
C ARG A 513 -7.69 -18.06 -4.17
N ALA A 514 -7.54 -17.69 -2.91
CA ALA A 514 -8.44 -16.74 -2.27
C ALA A 514 -8.35 -15.34 -2.91
N LEU A 515 -7.14 -14.92 -3.32
CA LEU A 515 -6.96 -13.68 -4.07
C LEU A 515 -7.57 -13.77 -5.47
N GLU A 516 -7.34 -14.86 -6.19
CA GLU A 516 -7.92 -15.02 -7.54
C GLU A 516 -9.44 -14.98 -7.51
N ALA A 517 -10.06 -15.61 -6.51
CA ALA A 517 -11.51 -15.52 -6.31
C ALA A 517 -11.95 -14.06 -6.05
N LEU A 518 -11.21 -13.30 -5.25
CA LEU A 518 -11.48 -11.89 -4.98
C LEU A 518 -11.29 -11.02 -6.23
N LEU A 519 -10.25 -11.28 -7.02
CA LEU A 519 -9.96 -10.54 -8.24
C LEU A 519 -10.94 -10.88 -9.36
N ASP A 520 -11.39 -12.12 -9.47
CA ASP A 520 -12.39 -12.55 -10.45
C ASP A 520 -13.76 -11.96 -10.11
N GLN A 521 -14.11 -11.93 -8.82
CA GLN A 521 -15.27 -11.19 -8.34
C GLN A 521 -15.15 -9.70 -8.70
N ARG A 522 -13.99 -9.08 -8.44
CA ARG A 522 -13.76 -7.67 -8.75
C ARG A 522 -13.78 -7.38 -10.25
N ARG A 523 -13.23 -8.28 -11.07
CA ARG A 523 -13.25 -8.19 -12.53
C ARG A 523 -14.66 -8.32 -13.08
N THR A 524 -15.44 -9.25 -12.56
CA THR A 524 -16.85 -9.42 -12.93
C THR A 524 -17.66 -8.18 -12.57
N GLU A 525 -17.42 -7.58 -11.40
CA GLU A 525 -18.00 -6.30 -11.02
C GLU A 525 -17.60 -5.17 -11.97
N LEU A 526 -16.32 -5.09 -12.38
CA LEU A 526 -15.83 -4.06 -13.29
C LEU A 526 -16.36 -4.21 -14.72
N LEU A 527 -16.44 -5.44 -15.25
CA LEU A 527 -17.00 -5.77 -16.57
C LEU A 527 -18.52 -5.52 -16.62
N ALA A 528 -19.24 -5.74 -15.51
CA ALA A 528 -20.66 -5.47 -15.40
C ALA A 528 -21.02 -3.96 -15.42
N ILE A 529 -20.03 -3.05 -15.40
CA ILE A 529 -20.21 -1.58 -15.31
C ILE A 529 -20.03 -0.84 -16.68
N GLU A 530 -19.75 -1.52 -17.79
CA GLU A 530 -18.93 -1.00 -18.91
C GLU A 530 -19.43 0.14 -19.85
N SER A 531 -18.47 0.99 -20.27
CA SER A 531 -18.17 1.33 -21.71
C SER A 531 -17.00 2.32 -21.95
N THR A 532 -16.20 2.74 -20.96
CA THR A 532 -15.08 3.71 -21.22
C THR A 532 -13.73 3.37 -20.60
N ARG A 533 -13.58 2.23 -19.92
CA ARG A 533 -12.27 1.80 -19.41
C ARG A 533 -11.67 0.85 -20.43
N SER A 534 -10.42 1.08 -20.77
CA SER A 534 -9.67 0.18 -21.64
C SER A 534 -9.35 -1.10 -20.88
N ASP A 535 -9.10 -2.19 -21.61
CA ASP A 535 -8.60 -3.44 -21.02
C ASP A 535 -7.29 -3.22 -20.22
N GLU A 536 -6.51 -2.20 -20.60
CA GLU A 536 -5.32 -1.73 -19.88
C GLU A 536 -5.65 -1.14 -18.50
N ASP A 537 -6.70 -0.30 -18.38
CA ASP A 537 -7.10 0.28 -17.09
C ASP A 537 -7.53 -0.78 -16.07
N ILE A 538 -8.14 -1.88 -16.57
CA ILE A 538 -8.54 -3.03 -15.74
C ILE A 538 -7.30 -3.86 -15.37
N ALA A 539 -6.38 -4.07 -16.30
CA ALA A 539 -5.14 -4.81 -16.07
C ALA A 539 -4.23 -4.12 -15.03
N ASP A 540 -4.12 -2.80 -15.08
CA ASP A 540 -3.31 -2.02 -14.12
C ASP A 540 -3.91 -2.04 -12.70
N GLU A 541 -5.24 -1.92 -12.58
CA GLU A 541 -5.94 -2.00 -11.29
C GLU A 541 -5.79 -3.39 -10.65
N LEU A 542 -5.82 -4.46 -11.46
CA LEU A 542 -5.62 -5.84 -10.99
C LEU A 542 -4.16 -6.16 -10.62
N ALA A 543 -3.18 -5.58 -11.33
CA ALA A 543 -1.76 -5.76 -11.03
C ALA A 543 -1.35 -5.17 -9.65
N GLU A 544 -2.01 -4.10 -9.21
CA GLU A 544 -1.80 -3.52 -7.87
C GLU A 544 -2.29 -4.42 -6.73
N PHE A 545 -3.33 -5.22 -6.96
CA PHE A 545 -3.84 -6.18 -5.99
C PHE A 545 -2.92 -7.40 -5.84
N GLU A 546 -2.38 -7.89 -6.96
CA GLU A 546 -1.41 -9.00 -6.98
C GLU A 546 -0.10 -8.62 -6.27
N ALA A 547 0.38 -7.39 -6.42
CA ALA A 547 1.59 -6.90 -5.76
C ALA A 547 1.49 -6.70 -4.23
N ALA A 548 0.30 -6.85 -3.64
CA ALA A 548 0.04 -6.59 -2.23
C ALA A 548 0.10 -7.84 -1.33
N LEU A 549 0.42 -9.01 -1.88
CA LEU A 549 0.50 -10.27 -1.13
C LEU A 549 1.89 -10.54 -0.53
N PRO A 550 1.98 -11.36 0.53
CA PRO A 550 3.25 -11.70 1.20
C PRO A 550 4.15 -12.67 0.41
N PHE A 551 3.64 -13.38 -0.60
CA PHE A 551 4.39 -14.29 -1.48
C PHE A 551 4.20 -13.92 -2.94
N ASN A 552 5.30 -13.91 -3.71
CA ASN A 552 5.30 -13.63 -5.13
C ASN A 552 6.06 -14.73 -5.87
N CYS A 553 5.54 -15.18 -7.01
CA CYS A 553 6.32 -15.96 -7.95
C CYS A 553 7.48 -15.09 -8.48
N GLU A 554 8.72 -15.55 -8.29
CA GLU A 554 9.91 -14.90 -8.80
C GLU A 554 10.15 -15.30 -10.25
N HIS A 555 10.30 -14.31 -11.12
CA HIS A 555 10.88 -14.49 -12.46
C HIS A 555 12.36 -14.14 -12.40
N VAL A 556 13.23 -15.15 -12.37
CA VAL A 556 14.68 -14.90 -12.27
C VAL A 556 15.21 -14.11 -13.48
N VAL A 557 14.54 -14.18 -14.63
CA VAL A 557 14.63 -13.14 -15.66
C VAL A 557 13.48 -12.15 -15.45
N PRO A 558 13.73 -10.87 -15.11
CA PRO A 558 12.68 -9.91 -14.77
C PRO A 558 11.66 -9.75 -15.89
N GLN A 559 10.38 -9.75 -15.52
CA GLN A 559 9.29 -9.57 -16.49
C GLN A 559 9.36 -8.24 -17.26
N SER A 560 10.02 -7.23 -16.69
CA SER A 560 10.22 -5.92 -17.34
C SER A 560 11.19 -5.98 -18.52
N TRP A 561 12.07 -6.98 -18.62
CA TRP A 561 13.01 -7.10 -19.73
C TRP A 561 12.32 -7.62 -21.01
N PHE A 562 11.22 -8.35 -20.87
CA PHE A 562 10.48 -8.94 -22.01
C PHE A 562 9.01 -8.50 -22.09
N ASP A 563 8.66 -7.35 -21.51
CA ASP A 563 7.32 -6.76 -21.52
C ASP A 563 6.20 -7.70 -21.02
N LYS A 564 6.49 -8.60 -20.06
CA LYS A 564 5.53 -9.58 -19.53
C LYS A 564 4.91 -10.50 -20.61
N LYS A 565 5.54 -10.64 -21.79
CA LYS A 565 5.02 -11.42 -22.92
C LYS A 565 4.99 -12.92 -22.62
N ASN A 566 3.92 -13.59 -23.05
CA ASN A 566 3.87 -15.04 -23.14
C ASN A 566 4.63 -15.53 -24.40
N PRO A 567 5.25 -16.73 -24.38
CA PRO A 567 5.20 -17.73 -23.30
C PRO A 567 6.25 -17.51 -22.19
N MET A 568 7.14 -16.51 -22.30
CA MET A 568 8.20 -16.25 -21.31
C MET A 568 7.64 -16.07 -19.90
N ARG A 569 6.56 -15.30 -19.74
CA ARG A 569 5.96 -15.04 -18.41
C ARG A 569 5.51 -16.31 -17.67
N THR A 570 5.14 -17.37 -18.38
CA THR A 570 4.59 -18.61 -17.81
C THR A 570 5.50 -19.83 -17.97
N ASP A 571 6.71 -19.64 -18.49
CA ASP A 571 7.69 -20.73 -18.66
C ASP A 571 8.23 -21.18 -17.30
N LEU A 572 7.85 -22.38 -16.89
CA LEU A 572 8.13 -22.91 -15.56
C LEU A 572 9.62 -23.08 -15.27
N HIS A 573 10.51 -23.10 -16.27
CA HIS A 573 11.95 -23.24 -16.03
C HIS A 573 12.58 -22.06 -15.30
N HIS A 574 11.98 -20.86 -15.33
CA HIS A 574 12.52 -19.66 -14.67
C HIS A 574 11.59 -19.03 -13.62
N LEU A 575 10.50 -19.73 -13.25
CA LEU A 575 9.58 -19.34 -12.18
C LEU A 575 9.91 -20.03 -10.86
N PHE A 576 10.08 -19.29 -9.77
CA PHE A 576 10.40 -19.90 -8.48
C PHE A 576 9.55 -19.33 -7.35
N THR A 577 9.42 -20.09 -6.25
CA THR A 577 8.83 -19.57 -5.01
C THR A 577 9.75 -18.53 -4.40
N CYS A 578 9.21 -17.38 -4.01
CA CYS A 578 9.93 -16.33 -3.30
C CYS A 578 8.98 -15.51 -2.42
N GLU A 579 9.47 -15.01 -1.30
CA GLU A 579 8.75 -14.03 -0.51
C GLU A 579 8.73 -12.70 -1.23
N SER A 580 7.63 -11.96 -1.13
CA SER A 580 7.52 -10.63 -1.75
C SER A 580 8.62 -9.68 -1.30
N ARG A 581 9.15 -9.85 -0.07
CA ARG A 581 10.32 -9.12 0.43
C ARG A 581 11.56 -9.37 -0.42
N CYS A 582 11.91 -10.63 -0.66
CA CYS A 582 13.13 -10.98 -1.39
C CYS A 582 13.00 -10.70 -2.90
N ASN A 583 11.83 -10.94 -3.49
CA ASN A 583 11.52 -10.55 -4.86
C ASN A 583 11.61 -9.01 -5.03
N SER A 584 10.97 -8.23 -4.15
CA SER A 584 11.05 -6.75 -4.18
C SER A 584 12.47 -6.24 -3.94
N PHE A 585 13.23 -6.90 -3.06
CA PHE A 585 14.64 -6.58 -2.81
C PHE A 585 15.46 -6.79 -4.09
N ARG A 586 15.27 -7.93 -4.77
CA ARG A 586 15.95 -8.24 -6.03
C ARG A 586 15.58 -7.29 -7.17
N SER A 587 14.33 -6.84 -7.24
CA SER A 587 13.83 -5.89 -8.25
C SER A 587 14.09 -6.39 -9.69
N ASN A 588 14.65 -5.56 -10.57
CA ASN A 588 15.08 -5.94 -11.92
C ASN A 588 16.61 -5.84 -12.08
N HIS A 589 17.36 -5.99 -10.98
CA HIS A 589 18.80 -5.80 -10.99
C HIS A 589 19.52 -6.95 -11.73
N PRO A 590 20.43 -6.64 -12.68
CA PRO A 590 21.33 -7.64 -13.26
C PRO A 590 22.08 -8.45 -12.21
N TYR A 591 22.32 -9.72 -12.52
CA TYR A 591 23.19 -10.55 -11.69
C TYR A 591 24.64 -10.09 -11.75
N THR A 592 25.30 -10.13 -10.60
CA THR A 592 26.74 -9.96 -10.46
C THR A 592 27.27 -10.83 -9.34
N ASP A 593 28.57 -11.11 -9.35
CA ASP A 593 29.27 -11.68 -8.20
C ASP A 593 30.03 -10.56 -7.50
N PHE A 594 29.74 -10.32 -6.22
CA PHE A 594 30.46 -9.32 -5.44
C PHE A 594 31.68 -9.95 -4.79
N PRO A 595 32.84 -9.26 -4.79
CA PRO A 595 34.00 -9.72 -4.04
C PRO A 595 33.68 -9.76 -2.53
N ASP A 596 34.31 -10.67 -1.79
CA ASP A 596 34.09 -10.90 -0.35
C ASP A 596 34.59 -9.76 0.58
N PHE A 597 34.62 -8.51 0.10
CA PHE A 597 35.03 -7.34 0.87
C PHE A 597 33.83 -6.53 1.40
N GLY A 598 33.45 -6.82 2.65
CA GLY A 598 33.24 -5.82 3.70
C GLY A 598 31.97 -4.95 3.75
N GLU A 599 31.33 -4.55 2.65
CA GLU A 599 30.25 -3.53 2.73
C GLU A 599 28.93 -3.85 2.01
N ALA A 600 28.80 -5.03 1.37
CA ALA A 600 27.54 -5.49 0.77
C ALA A 600 26.90 -6.61 1.60
N VAL A 601 26.37 -6.29 2.79
CA VAL A 601 25.51 -7.21 3.57
C VAL A 601 24.17 -6.55 3.82
N ARG A 602 23.09 -7.05 3.20
CA ARG A 602 21.71 -6.65 3.55
C ARG A 602 20.71 -7.80 3.38
N GLY A 603 20.48 -8.54 4.46
CA GLY A 603 19.35 -9.46 4.62
C GLY A 603 19.58 -10.87 4.07
N ASP A 604 18.72 -11.80 4.48
CA ASP A 604 18.83 -13.22 4.12
C ASP A 604 18.67 -13.50 2.62
N CYS A 605 18.14 -12.54 1.84
CA CYS A 605 17.83 -12.70 0.41
C CYS A 605 19.05 -12.66 -0.52
N GLY A 606 20.15 -11.97 -0.15
CA GLY A 606 21.29 -11.76 -1.05
C GLY A 606 22.00 -10.42 -0.84
N LYS A 607 22.83 -10.03 -1.80
CA LYS A 607 23.62 -8.79 -1.77
C LYS A 607 23.19 -7.85 -2.91
N ILE A 608 23.21 -6.54 -2.65
CA ILE A 608 22.97 -5.50 -3.65
C ILE A 608 24.03 -4.41 -3.51
N ASP A 609 24.54 -3.97 -4.66
CA ASP A 609 25.29 -2.73 -4.79
C ASP A 609 24.95 -2.05 -6.13
N GLY A 610 24.56 -0.78 -6.04
CA GLY A 610 24.00 -0.04 -7.17
C GLY A 610 22.80 -0.74 -7.80
N HIS A 611 22.91 -1.03 -9.10
CA HIS A 611 21.88 -1.74 -9.87
C HIS A 611 22.19 -3.23 -10.07
N ASN A 612 23.01 -3.84 -9.20
CA ASN A 612 23.42 -5.24 -9.33
C ASN A 612 22.98 -6.06 -8.13
N PHE A 613 22.72 -7.35 -8.37
CA PHE A 613 22.25 -8.28 -7.35
C PHE A 613 23.01 -9.61 -7.38
N GLU A 614 23.28 -10.16 -6.20
CA GLU A 614 23.85 -11.48 -5.99
C GLU A 614 22.88 -12.28 -5.07
N PRO A 615 22.34 -13.42 -5.52
CA PRO A 615 21.47 -14.26 -4.69
C PRO A 615 22.16 -14.77 -3.41
N GLY A 616 21.43 -14.77 -2.29
CA GLY A 616 21.89 -15.35 -1.01
C GLY A 616 21.82 -16.88 -0.98
N PHE A 617 20.87 -17.45 -1.73
CA PHE A 617 20.61 -18.88 -1.88
C PHE A 617 20.46 -19.25 -3.37
N ASN A 618 20.60 -20.53 -3.70
CA ASN A 618 20.35 -21.12 -5.04
C ASN A 618 21.01 -20.40 -6.25
N LYS A 619 22.20 -19.80 -6.11
CA LYS A 619 22.94 -19.16 -7.23
C LYS A 619 23.03 -20.04 -8.49
N GLY A 620 23.30 -21.34 -8.33
CA GLY A 620 23.39 -22.28 -9.45
C GLY A 620 22.09 -22.45 -10.23
N ALA A 621 20.96 -22.61 -9.52
CA ALA A 621 19.64 -22.74 -10.15
C ALA A 621 19.23 -21.46 -10.89
N VAL A 622 19.48 -20.30 -10.27
CA VAL A 622 19.27 -18.97 -10.88
C VAL A 622 20.10 -18.81 -12.15
N ALA A 623 21.37 -19.22 -12.11
CA ALA A 623 22.26 -19.17 -13.26
C ALA A 623 21.77 -20.05 -14.41
N ARG A 624 21.43 -21.31 -14.14
CA ARG A 624 20.93 -22.24 -15.16
C ARG A 624 19.60 -21.81 -15.76
N ALA A 625 18.68 -21.27 -14.95
CA ALA A 625 17.41 -20.75 -15.44
C ALA A 625 17.61 -19.52 -16.34
N THR A 626 18.53 -18.61 -15.98
CA THR A 626 18.86 -17.43 -16.78
C THR A 626 19.55 -17.81 -18.10
N LEU A 627 20.54 -18.71 -18.06
CA LEU A 627 21.22 -19.23 -19.25
C LEU A 627 20.26 -20.01 -20.18
N TYR A 628 19.36 -20.81 -19.60
CA TYR A 628 18.26 -21.45 -20.34
C TYR A 628 17.39 -20.40 -21.05
N PHE A 629 17.05 -19.29 -20.38
CA PHE A 629 16.24 -18.23 -20.98
C PHE A 629 16.92 -17.63 -22.21
N LEU A 630 18.24 -17.41 -22.17
CA LEU A 630 19.03 -16.94 -23.31
C LEU A 630 19.06 -17.94 -24.49
N LEU A 631 18.95 -19.24 -24.22
CA LEU A 631 18.80 -20.26 -25.27
C LEU A 631 17.39 -20.28 -25.85
N ARG A 632 16.37 -20.24 -24.98
CA ARG A 632 14.97 -20.40 -25.36
C ARG A 632 14.38 -19.16 -26.02
N TYR A 633 14.81 -17.97 -25.61
CA TYR A 633 14.21 -16.68 -25.99
C TYR A 633 15.26 -15.68 -26.52
N PRO A 634 15.94 -16.00 -27.63
CA PRO A 634 16.93 -15.10 -28.22
C PRO A 634 16.33 -13.72 -28.53
N GLY A 635 17.05 -12.66 -28.17
CA GLY A 635 16.73 -11.28 -28.50
C GLY A 635 15.78 -10.57 -27.54
N PHE A 636 15.33 -11.24 -26.47
CA PHE A 636 14.43 -10.62 -25.48
C PHE A 636 15.14 -10.00 -24.28
N VAL A 637 16.42 -10.31 -24.07
CA VAL A 637 17.25 -9.68 -23.04
C VAL A 637 18.29 -8.83 -23.75
N ASN A 638 18.23 -7.51 -23.57
CA ASN A 638 19.09 -6.57 -24.27
C ASN A 638 20.51 -6.61 -23.70
N ASP A 639 21.53 -6.57 -24.58
CA ASP A 639 22.94 -6.48 -24.18
C ASP A 639 23.28 -5.09 -23.63
N THR A 640 22.82 -4.81 -22.41
CA THR A 640 22.96 -3.51 -21.75
C THR A 640 23.25 -3.67 -20.27
N SER A 641 23.86 -2.65 -19.66
CA SER A 641 24.16 -2.64 -18.23
C SER A 641 22.93 -2.59 -17.32
N ASN A 642 21.77 -2.20 -17.85
CA ASN A 642 20.51 -2.10 -17.09
C ASN A 642 19.69 -3.39 -17.11
N GLU A 643 19.94 -4.26 -18.10
CA GLU A 643 19.36 -5.60 -18.17
C GLU A 643 20.45 -6.64 -17.90
N PHE A 644 20.96 -7.31 -18.93
CA PHE A 644 22.02 -8.30 -18.76
C PHE A 644 22.98 -8.25 -19.95
N SER A 645 24.19 -7.79 -19.70
CA SER A 645 25.22 -7.64 -20.72
C SER A 645 26.08 -8.90 -20.89
N ALA A 646 26.65 -9.09 -22.08
CA ALA A 646 27.41 -10.29 -22.45
C ALA A 646 28.60 -10.58 -21.52
N ASP A 647 29.20 -9.54 -20.94
CA ASP A 647 30.31 -9.65 -19.98
C ASP A 647 29.92 -10.31 -18.65
N ARG A 648 28.61 -10.47 -18.38
CA ARG A 648 28.09 -11.14 -17.17
C ARG A 648 27.82 -12.63 -17.36
N ILE A 649 27.86 -13.14 -18.60
CA ILE A 649 27.70 -14.59 -18.86
C ILE A 649 28.72 -15.44 -18.09
N PRO A 650 30.02 -15.08 -18.01
CA PRO A 650 30.98 -15.82 -17.20
C PRO A 650 30.58 -15.98 -15.73
N ILE A 651 29.90 -14.99 -15.14
CA ILE A 651 29.42 -15.04 -13.75
C ILE A 651 28.41 -16.17 -13.57
N LEU A 652 27.45 -16.29 -14.50
CA LEU A 652 26.46 -17.38 -14.45
C LEU A 652 27.10 -18.74 -14.69
N LEU A 653 28.09 -18.83 -15.59
CA LEU A 653 28.84 -20.06 -15.81
C LEU A 653 29.65 -20.46 -14.57
N ASP A 654 30.21 -19.50 -13.84
CA ASP A 654 30.90 -19.75 -12.57
C ASP A 654 29.94 -20.25 -11.49
N TRP A 655 28.78 -19.61 -11.32
CA TRP A 655 27.76 -20.09 -10.38
C TRP A 655 27.21 -21.47 -10.74
N HIS A 656 27.04 -21.76 -12.03
CA HIS A 656 26.67 -23.09 -12.53
C HIS A 656 27.70 -24.15 -12.12
N ARG A 657 29.00 -23.88 -12.34
CA ARG A 657 30.10 -24.79 -11.96
C ARG A 657 30.19 -25.01 -10.46
N GLN A 658 29.98 -23.96 -9.67
CA GLN A 658 30.08 -23.99 -8.21
C GLN A 658 28.92 -24.73 -7.54
N SER A 659 27.81 -24.93 -8.25
CA SER A 659 26.62 -25.61 -7.71
C SER A 659 26.05 -26.59 -8.74
N PRO A 660 26.69 -27.77 -8.93
CA PRO A 660 26.27 -28.76 -9.91
C PRO A 660 24.83 -29.25 -9.68
N PRO A 661 24.01 -29.42 -10.73
CA PRO A 661 22.63 -29.91 -10.59
C PRO A 661 22.53 -31.31 -9.97
N ALA A 662 23.55 -32.14 -10.17
CA ALA A 662 23.60 -33.50 -9.64
C ALA A 662 23.54 -33.56 -8.10
N ASP A 663 23.94 -32.47 -7.42
CA ASP A 663 23.91 -32.35 -5.97
C ASP A 663 22.54 -31.85 -5.44
N SER A 664 21.59 -31.59 -6.34
CA SER A 664 20.28 -31.03 -6.05
C SER A 664 19.16 -31.95 -6.58
N PRO A 665 18.68 -32.92 -5.78
CA PRO A 665 17.53 -33.75 -6.15
C PRO A 665 16.28 -32.93 -6.49
N TRP A 666 16.15 -31.76 -5.85
CA TRP A 666 15.10 -30.80 -6.14
C TRP A 666 15.18 -30.24 -7.57
N GLU A 667 16.36 -29.81 -8.05
CA GLU A 667 16.47 -29.30 -9.43
C GLU A 667 16.23 -30.38 -10.48
N LEU A 668 16.68 -31.62 -10.22
CA LEU A 668 16.45 -32.76 -11.10
C LEU A 668 14.96 -33.10 -11.19
N HIS A 669 14.29 -33.23 -10.03
CA HIS A 669 12.84 -33.38 -9.94
C HIS A 669 12.09 -32.27 -10.68
N ARG A 670 12.50 -31.03 -10.46
CA ARG A 670 11.92 -29.83 -11.06
C ARG A 670 12.02 -29.90 -12.58
N ASN A 671 13.20 -30.18 -13.13
CA ASN A 671 13.40 -30.30 -14.58
C ASN A 671 12.56 -31.43 -15.21
N ALA A 672 12.52 -32.60 -14.58
CA ALA A 672 11.72 -33.74 -15.01
C ALA A 672 10.21 -33.44 -15.00
N THR A 673 9.74 -32.76 -13.96
CA THR A 673 8.33 -32.41 -13.79
C THR A 673 7.92 -31.31 -14.77
N VAL A 674 8.76 -30.30 -14.99
CA VAL A 674 8.52 -29.27 -16.02
C VAL A 674 8.46 -29.92 -17.40
N ALA A 675 9.34 -30.87 -17.71
CA ALA A 675 9.31 -31.59 -18.99
C ALA A 675 7.96 -32.28 -19.21
N THR A 676 7.41 -32.90 -18.15
CA THR A 676 6.11 -33.57 -18.21
C THR A 676 4.95 -32.59 -18.39
N ALA A 677 5.04 -31.39 -17.77
CA ALA A 677 3.99 -30.38 -17.83
C ALA A 677 4.01 -29.56 -19.14
N GLN A 678 5.19 -29.05 -19.52
CA GLN A 678 5.42 -28.05 -20.56
C GLN A 678 6.00 -28.64 -21.87
N GLY A 679 6.55 -29.86 -21.80
CA GLY A 679 7.15 -30.59 -22.92
C GLY A 679 8.67 -30.44 -23.03
N ASN A 680 9.22 -29.28 -22.65
CA ASN A 680 10.63 -28.96 -22.83
C ASN A 680 11.46 -29.09 -21.54
N ARG A 681 12.76 -29.35 -21.72
CA ARG A 681 13.73 -29.57 -20.64
C ARG A 681 14.79 -28.47 -20.61
N ASN A 682 15.38 -28.17 -19.45
CA ASN A 682 16.54 -27.30 -19.33
C ASN A 682 17.84 -28.11 -19.60
N PRO A 683 18.57 -27.83 -20.71
CA PRO A 683 19.77 -28.58 -21.06
C PRO A 683 20.87 -28.50 -20.01
N LEU A 684 20.92 -27.42 -19.23
CA LEU A 684 21.98 -27.17 -18.26
C LEU A 684 21.78 -27.94 -16.96
N ILE A 685 20.59 -28.52 -16.75
CA ILE A 685 20.32 -29.45 -15.65
C ILE A 685 20.64 -30.87 -16.09
N ASP A 686 20.24 -31.26 -17.31
CA ASP A 686 20.45 -32.62 -17.84
C ASP A 686 21.88 -32.89 -18.32
N ARG A 687 22.49 -31.89 -18.96
CA ARG A 687 23.82 -31.90 -19.57
C ARG A 687 24.61 -30.68 -19.08
N PRO A 688 24.95 -30.62 -17.77
CA PRO A 688 25.68 -29.49 -17.20
C PRO A 688 27.05 -29.29 -17.86
N ASP A 689 27.61 -30.33 -18.49
CA ASP A 689 28.85 -30.30 -19.28
C ASP A 689 28.77 -29.40 -20.53
N TRP A 690 27.58 -29.17 -21.06
CA TRP A 690 27.40 -28.32 -22.25
C TRP A 690 27.48 -26.83 -21.97
N ALA A 691 27.38 -26.40 -20.71
CA ALA A 691 27.37 -24.97 -20.38
C ALA A 691 28.60 -24.22 -20.93
N ASP A 692 29.78 -24.85 -20.92
CA ASP A 692 31.02 -24.22 -21.39
C ASP A 692 31.22 -24.27 -22.91
N THR A 693 30.37 -25.00 -23.62
CA THR A 693 30.45 -25.18 -25.08
C THR A 693 29.35 -24.46 -25.84
N ILE A 694 28.46 -23.71 -25.16
CA ILE A 694 27.34 -23.01 -25.78
C ILE A 694 27.66 -21.50 -25.92
N ALA A 695 27.40 -20.93 -27.10
CA ALA A 695 27.57 -19.50 -27.36
C ALA A 695 26.39 -18.63 -26.85
N PHE A 696 26.18 -18.56 -25.53
CA PHE A 696 25.02 -17.87 -24.91
C PHE A 696 24.84 -16.39 -25.29
N ALA A 697 25.93 -15.67 -25.59
CA ALA A 697 25.87 -14.26 -26.00
C ALA A 697 25.00 -14.04 -27.25
N ARG A 698 24.80 -15.08 -28.08
CA ARG A 698 23.89 -15.05 -29.23
C ARG A 698 22.41 -14.93 -28.85
N GLY A 699 22.07 -15.19 -27.59
CA GLY A 699 20.72 -15.03 -27.05
C GLY A 699 20.37 -13.59 -26.64
N LEU A 700 21.35 -12.69 -26.59
CA LEU A 700 21.12 -11.29 -26.27
C LEU A 700 20.62 -10.51 -27.49
N GLY A 701 19.81 -9.47 -27.22
CA GLY A 701 19.15 -8.61 -28.21
C GLY A 701 19.90 -7.34 -28.59
#